data_AF-A0A9W7C253-F1
#
_entry.id   AF-A0A9W7C253-F1
#
_cell.length_a   1.000
_cell.length_b   1.000
_cell.length_c   1.000
_cell.angle_alpha   90.00
_cell.angle_beta   90.00
_cell.angle_gamma   90.00
#
_symmetry.space_group_name_H-M   'P 1'
#
loop_
_entity.id
_entity.type
_entity.pdbx_description
1 polymer ?
#
loop_
_entity_poly.entity_id
_entity_poly.type
_entity_poly.pdbx_seq_one_letter_code
_entity_poly.pdbx_strand_id
1 'polypeptide(L)'
;MESDEFTELIGNIKIDCSETQLDRLITVAQTLKRAPVDENLSPPQASPMREAEIVRRVENRRNSMAGSSIPEVEKANLESMGVAVIKVMGWAGASSENITELVEQFDGVVASSYDVVGDVTKWFEKSVPTTGMSNEEREGFKQFLIGVAKRNRTAKKMARIGVALKIGFTLFLNYVDIVTDLLVAQSYLDSKDYKTAYATAGFAFLAILCQALGTFFQYANKSWKERFARMLLALLGLSPLIEGASVWMGKEDSELLFSGPVMYALMKAIEIAFESIPESIIQVGGLIKATNGDIKGIQIIGVITSIVTGAFIMTDGNFGFILSKYLAKPLDPYYGWISKIGGWEKKRQMFGMFLFNACYFAQFIFAMSLFTQAFGSRKLLAALLGTEFCVVCAYMALKGELCGVALLRHPTNSAKYIFPFILWMLEYLLVCAVPILIAAAPCELGPEVFAGTIVWRLLTNGGLIFISLPKLDSEHYLDLNSGMQGYFITLGLAFVGLIIFFMNCDSNFDKSLFWRPKSGKQHVRECWRDVKIWSKSWKTKDEEVYKGWIECIHPTYLPFDLMADWICGEVVEKYEVKNVERPEWMNKIGEGKFIKRITEVYSWGGGDEDGEKIDEALERLFGRSVADLEMGADGLSKTFRKSKRGKRSWRGFEKVEPEAN
;
A
#
# COMPACT_ATOMS: atom_id res chain seq x y z
N MET A 1 33.11 13.96 7.08
CA MET A 1 33.20 12.66 7.77
C MET A 1 34.53 12.59 8.48
N GLU A 2 34.49 12.34 9.78
CA GLU A 2 35.69 11.92 10.53
C GLU A 2 36.04 10.47 10.13
N SER A 3 37.31 10.07 10.32
CA SER A 3 37.82 8.74 9.95
C SER A 3 36.94 7.61 10.50
N ASP A 4 36.33 7.84 11.66
CA ASP A 4 35.59 6.85 12.41
C ASP A 4 34.21 6.58 11.80
N GLU A 5 33.54 7.59 11.23
CA GLU A 5 32.26 7.40 10.51
C GLU A 5 32.44 6.61 9.20
N PHE A 6 33.59 6.75 8.52
CA PHE A 6 33.88 6.03 7.28
C PHE A 6 34.26 4.59 7.57
N THR A 7 35.05 4.36 8.61
CA THR A 7 35.38 3.02 9.11
C THR A 7 34.14 2.31 9.65
N GLU A 8 33.21 3.02 10.30
CA GLU A 8 31.92 2.47 10.75
C GLU A 8 31.01 2.12 9.57
N LEU A 9 30.93 2.98 8.55
CA LEU A 9 30.18 2.71 7.32
C LEU A 9 30.74 1.48 6.58
N ILE A 10 32.06 1.40 6.42
CA ILE A 10 32.75 0.26 5.80
C ILE A 10 32.63 -1.00 6.68
N GLY A 11 32.73 -0.89 8.01
CA GLY A 11 32.60 -2.02 8.94
C GLY A 11 31.19 -2.61 8.99
N ASN A 12 30.16 -1.76 8.84
CA ASN A 12 28.76 -2.18 8.73
C ASN A 12 28.46 -2.87 7.39
N ILE A 13 29.16 -2.50 6.32
CA ILE A 13 29.17 -3.25 5.08
C ILE A 13 30.15 -4.40 5.27
N LYS A 14 29.73 -5.58 5.75
CA LYS A 14 30.58 -6.79 5.77
C LYS A 14 31.06 -7.12 4.34
N ILE A 15 32.15 -6.52 3.89
CA ILE A 15 32.87 -6.85 2.67
C ILE A 15 33.91 -7.88 3.09
N ASP A 16 33.98 -9.03 2.41
CA ASP A 16 35.13 -9.95 2.50
C ASP A 16 36.34 -9.26 1.85
N CYS A 17 36.87 -8.25 2.53
CA CYS A 17 38.18 -7.70 2.30
C CYS A 17 39.10 -8.36 3.33
N SER A 18 40.31 -8.76 2.93
CA SER A 18 41.30 -9.15 3.94
C SER A 18 41.54 -7.98 4.89
N GLU A 19 41.89 -8.22 6.16
CA GLU A 19 42.25 -7.14 7.11
C GLU A 19 43.25 -6.17 6.48
N THR A 20 44.16 -6.69 5.65
CA THR A 20 45.14 -5.92 4.87
C THR A 20 44.52 -4.99 3.81
N GLN A 21 43.39 -5.36 3.20
CA GLN A 21 42.68 -4.52 2.23
C GLN A 21 41.84 -3.45 2.91
N LEU A 22 41.26 -3.76 4.07
CA LEU A 22 40.54 -2.81 4.91
C LEU A 22 41.50 -1.74 5.46
N ASP A 23 42.64 -2.16 6.02
CA ASP A 23 43.69 -1.26 6.49
C ASP A 23 44.25 -0.39 5.36
N ARG A 24 44.35 -0.91 4.13
CA ARG A 24 44.77 -0.13 2.96
C ARG A 24 43.71 0.91 2.55
N LEU A 25 42.42 0.58 2.60
CA LEU A 25 41.33 1.53 2.34
C LEU A 25 41.28 2.64 3.39
N ILE A 26 41.50 2.29 4.67
CA ILE A 26 41.60 3.25 5.77
C ILE A 26 42.85 4.12 5.62
N THR A 27 43.99 3.52 5.27
CA THR A 27 45.25 4.23 5.03
C THR A 27 45.16 5.18 3.84
N VAL A 28 44.51 4.77 2.75
CA VAL A 28 44.22 5.62 1.59
C VAL A 28 43.34 6.81 2.00
N ALA A 29 42.25 6.57 2.73
CA ALA A 29 41.38 7.64 3.22
C ALA A 29 42.11 8.62 4.15
N GLN A 30 43.03 8.13 4.98
CA GLN A 30 43.86 8.94 5.88
C GLN A 30 45.00 9.67 5.16
N THR A 31 45.56 9.10 4.10
CA THR A 31 46.63 9.71 3.28
C THR A 31 46.07 10.81 2.40
N LEU A 32 44.87 10.63 1.84
CA LEU A 32 44.12 11.67 1.12
C LEU A 32 43.75 12.86 2.02
N LYS A 33 43.51 12.63 3.31
CA LYS A 33 43.28 13.70 4.31
C LYS A 33 44.56 14.52 4.61
N ARG A 34 45.75 13.97 4.32
CA ARG A 34 47.07 14.58 4.60
C ARG A 34 47.76 15.16 3.37
N ALA A 35 47.22 14.97 2.17
CA ALA A 35 47.73 15.61 0.97
C ALA A 35 47.63 17.14 1.13
N PRO A 36 48.72 17.90 0.92
CA PRO A 36 48.69 19.35 1.07
C PRO A 36 47.71 19.94 0.05
N VAL A 37 46.69 20.61 0.56
CA VAL A 37 45.82 21.46 -0.26
C VAL A 37 46.70 22.59 -0.79
N ASP A 38 46.85 22.67 -2.10
CA ASP A 38 47.51 23.80 -2.75
C ASP A 38 46.71 25.06 -2.39
N GLU A 39 47.25 25.90 -1.49
CA GLU A 39 46.59 27.11 -0.98
C GLU A 39 46.24 28.11 -2.10
N ASN A 40 46.78 27.92 -3.31
CA ASN A 40 46.49 28.75 -4.48
C ASN A 40 45.34 28.22 -5.36
N LEU A 41 44.79 27.04 -5.07
CA LEU A 41 43.61 26.50 -5.72
C LEU A 41 42.56 26.19 -4.64
N SER A 42 41.78 27.21 -4.28
CA SER A 42 40.60 27.01 -3.45
C SER A 42 39.68 25.97 -4.11
N PRO A 43 39.44 24.79 -3.53
CA PRO A 43 38.34 23.95 -4.00
C PRO A 43 37.06 24.74 -3.80
N PRO A 44 36.10 24.69 -4.75
CA PRO A 44 34.85 25.42 -4.58
C PRO A 44 34.17 24.83 -3.34
N GLN A 45 34.14 25.57 -2.24
CA GLN A 45 33.36 25.21 -1.06
C GLN A 45 31.91 25.06 -1.51
N ALA A 46 31.50 23.80 -1.67
CA ALA A 46 30.11 23.46 -1.79
C ALA A 46 29.48 23.85 -0.45
N SER A 47 28.62 24.87 -0.46
CA SER A 47 27.88 25.23 0.75
C SER A 47 27.12 23.99 1.26
N PRO A 48 26.78 23.90 2.56
CA PRO A 48 25.92 22.83 3.08
C PRO A 48 24.61 22.69 2.29
N MET A 49 24.15 23.79 1.70
CA MET A 49 23.01 23.86 0.78
C MET A 49 23.25 23.11 -0.53
N ARG A 50 24.49 23.08 -1.04
CA ARG A 50 24.91 22.39 -2.26
C ARG A 50 25.04 20.88 -2.03
N GLU A 51 25.56 20.43 -0.89
CA GLU A 51 25.51 19.00 -0.51
C GLU A 51 24.07 18.51 -0.33
N ALA A 52 23.22 19.31 0.35
CA ALA A 52 21.80 18.99 0.49
C ALA A 52 21.07 18.97 -0.87
N GLU A 53 21.39 19.87 -1.78
CA GLU A 53 20.85 19.92 -3.15
C GLU A 53 21.29 18.71 -3.99
N ILE A 54 22.51 18.21 -3.80
CA ILE A 54 23.05 17.01 -4.46
C ILE A 54 22.31 15.76 -3.99
N VAL A 55 22.17 15.59 -2.67
CA VAL A 55 21.38 14.50 -2.08
C VAL A 55 19.93 14.58 -2.57
N ARG A 56 19.34 15.79 -2.58
CA ARG A 56 17.97 16.06 -3.04
C ARG A 56 17.74 15.71 -4.51
N ARG A 57 18.68 15.99 -5.41
CA ARG A 57 18.53 15.72 -6.85
C ARG A 57 18.70 14.25 -7.22
N VAL A 58 19.62 13.54 -6.55
CA VAL A 58 19.77 12.09 -6.69
C VAL A 58 18.50 11.38 -6.22
N GLU A 59 17.92 11.80 -5.09
CA GLU A 59 16.73 11.17 -4.53
C GLU A 59 15.47 11.43 -5.39
N ASN A 60 15.38 12.60 -6.04
CA ASN A 60 14.30 12.91 -6.99
C ASN A 60 14.31 12.06 -8.27
N ARG A 61 15.48 11.72 -8.83
CA ARG A 61 15.58 10.79 -9.99
C ARG A 61 15.49 9.32 -9.58
N ARG A 62 15.90 8.98 -8.36
CA ARG A 62 15.67 7.66 -7.73
C ARG A 62 14.18 7.33 -7.60
N ASN A 63 13.34 8.31 -7.28
CA ASN A 63 11.89 8.15 -7.20
C ASN A 63 11.24 7.91 -8.58
N SER A 64 11.85 8.39 -9.68
CA SER A 64 11.42 8.02 -11.04
C SER A 64 11.86 6.61 -11.48
N MET A 65 12.76 5.96 -10.74
CA MET A 65 13.27 4.60 -11.00
C MET A 65 12.76 3.56 -9.98
N ALA A 66 11.79 3.92 -9.14
CA ALA A 66 11.31 3.09 -8.03
C ALA A 66 10.62 1.77 -8.44
N GLY A 67 10.43 1.50 -9.74
CA GLY A 67 9.72 0.35 -10.29
C GLY A 67 10.47 -0.98 -10.40
N SER A 68 11.71 -1.09 -9.91
CA SER A 68 12.43 -2.37 -9.97
C SER A 68 11.92 -3.34 -8.90
N SER A 69 11.58 -4.58 -9.30
CA SER A 69 11.05 -5.68 -8.46
C SER A 69 12.06 -6.28 -7.46
N ILE A 70 13.03 -5.50 -6.99
CA ILE A 70 14.01 -5.92 -5.99
C ILE A 70 13.42 -5.71 -4.59
N PRO A 71 13.40 -6.72 -3.69
CA PRO A 71 12.98 -6.54 -2.30
C PRO A 71 13.79 -5.43 -1.62
N GLU A 72 13.12 -4.50 -0.96
CA GLU A 72 13.74 -3.23 -0.59
C GLU A 72 14.73 -3.23 0.57
N VAL A 73 14.87 -4.34 1.31
CA VAL A 73 16.02 -4.50 2.21
C VAL A 73 17.31 -4.61 1.41
N GLU A 74 17.25 -5.20 0.20
CA GLU A 74 18.36 -5.16 -0.76
C GLU A 74 18.47 -3.81 -1.45
N LYS A 75 17.36 -3.08 -1.67
CA LYS A 75 17.38 -1.69 -2.16
C LYS A 75 18.01 -0.74 -1.14
N ALA A 76 17.73 -0.86 0.15
CA ALA A 76 18.35 -0.06 1.21
C ALA A 76 19.86 -0.33 1.33
N ASN A 77 20.28 -1.59 1.14
CA ASN A 77 21.70 -1.93 1.00
C ASN A 77 22.29 -1.33 -0.29
N LEU A 78 21.60 -1.45 -1.43
CA LEU A 78 21.95 -0.79 -2.71
C LEU A 78 22.01 0.75 -2.58
N GLU A 79 21.19 1.35 -1.71
CA GLU A 79 21.15 2.79 -1.44
C GLU A 79 22.29 3.23 -0.53
N SER A 80 22.63 2.45 0.50
CA SER A 80 23.84 2.69 1.30
C SER A 80 25.11 2.57 0.44
N MET A 81 25.10 1.63 -0.51
CA MET A 81 26.17 1.44 -1.49
C MET A 81 26.15 2.53 -2.57
N GLY A 82 24.99 2.98 -3.01
CA GLY A 82 24.82 4.10 -3.94
C GLY A 82 25.28 5.42 -3.33
N VAL A 83 24.93 5.69 -2.07
CA VAL A 83 25.43 6.82 -1.29
C VAL A 83 26.94 6.70 -1.06
N ALA A 84 27.47 5.51 -0.80
CA ALA A 84 28.92 5.30 -0.72
C ALA A 84 29.60 5.58 -2.07
N VAL A 85 29.06 5.09 -3.18
CA VAL A 85 29.56 5.36 -4.54
C VAL A 85 29.47 6.85 -4.88
N ILE A 86 28.36 7.53 -4.54
CA ILE A 86 28.16 8.97 -4.74
C ILE A 86 29.16 9.79 -3.92
N LYS A 87 29.35 9.46 -2.65
CA LYS A 87 30.30 10.14 -1.77
C LYS A 87 31.74 9.94 -2.26
N VAL A 88 32.09 8.73 -2.70
CA VAL A 88 33.43 8.44 -3.22
C VAL A 88 33.65 9.06 -4.61
N MET A 89 32.64 9.11 -5.48
CA MET A 89 32.73 9.81 -6.78
C MET A 89 32.76 11.34 -6.62
N GLY A 90 32.08 11.89 -5.62
CA GLY A 90 32.22 13.30 -5.24
C GLY A 90 33.62 13.63 -4.74
N TRP A 91 34.25 12.71 -4.01
CA TRP A 91 35.67 12.80 -3.61
C TRP A 91 36.63 12.72 -4.80
N ALA A 92 36.28 11.97 -5.86
CA ALA A 92 37.05 11.88 -7.10
C ALA A 92 36.96 13.13 -8.00
N GLY A 93 36.34 14.22 -7.52
CA GLY A 93 36.23 15.48 -8.26
C GLY A 93 35.16 15.49 -9.35
N ALA A 94 34.26 14.50 -9.39
CA ALA A 94 33.14 14.51 -10.32
C ALA A 94 32.11 15.58 -9.92
N SER A 95 31.62 16.36 -10.90
CA SER A 95 30.50 17.27 -10.67
C SER A 95 29.22 16.48 -10.32
N SER A 96 28.29 17.09 -9.59
CA SER A 96 27.06 16.43 -9.16
C SER A 96 26.17 15.90 -10.30
N GLU A 97 26.21 16.56 -11.46
CA GLU A 97 25.52 16.08 -12.68
C GLU A 97 26.17 14.80 -13.21
N ASN A 98 27.50 14.71 -13.19
CA ASN A 98 28.24 13.54 -13.65
C ASN A 98 28.07 12.34 -12.71
N ILE A 99 27.90 12.55 -11.40
CA ILE A 99 27.79 11.45 -10.44
C ILE A 99 26.52 10.62 -10.66
N THR A 100 25.37 11.26 -10.89
CA THR A 100 24.10 10.53 -11.09
C THR A 100 24.18 9.69 -12.36
N GLU A 101 24.70 10.27 -13.43
CA GLU A 101 24.90 9.57 -14.69
C GLU A 101 25.88 8.41 -14.54
N LEU A 102 26.98 8.58 -13.79
CA LEU A 102 27.94 7.51 -13.51
C LEU A 102 27.33 6.38 -12.69
N VAL A 103 26.47 6.67 -11.71
CA VAL A 103 25.75 5.65 -10.95
C VAL A 103 24.77 4.88 -11.83
N GLU A 104 24.04 5.56 -12.72
CA GLU A 104 23.13 4.91 -13.68
C GLU A 104 23.88 4.05 -14.68
N GLN A 105 25.01 4.54 -15.21
CA GLN A 105 25.88 3.77 -16.09
C GLN A 105 26.47 2.55 -15.37
N PHE A 106 26.93 2.71 -14.13
CA PHE A 106 27.42 1.62 -13.30
C PHE A 106 26.33 0.56 -13.08
N ASP A 107 25.12 0.98 -12.69
CA ASP A 107 24.01 0.05 -12.48
C ASP A 107 23.61 -0.69 -13.76
N GLY A 108 23.62 0.00 -14.90
CA GLY A 108 23.39 -0.58 -16.21
C GLY A 108 24.44 -1.63 -16.59
N VAL A 109 25.72 -1.36 -16.29
CA VAL A 109 26.83 -2.31 -16.50
C VAL A 109 26.67 -3.54 -15.60
N VAL A 110 26.39 -3.34 -14.30
CA VAL A 110 26.20 -4.46 -13.36
C VAL A 110 24.98 -5.31 -13.73
N ALA A 111 23.90 -4.70 -14.22
CA ALA A 111 22.68 -5.40 -14.59
C ALA A 111 22.80 -6.21 -15.90
N SER A 112 23.59 -5.74 -16.87
CA SER A 112 23.74 -6.36 -18.20
C SER A 112 24.96 -7.26 -18.33
N SER A 113 25.92 -7.17 -17.41
CA SER A 113 27.19 -7.87 -17.50
C SER A 113 27.09 -9.39 -17.34
N TYR A 114 27.78 -10.12 -18.21
CA TYR A 114 28.04 -11.55 -18.04
C TYR A 114 29.26 -11.76 -17.12
N ASP A 115 30.34 -11.02 -17.38
CA ASP A 115 31.57 -10.93 -16.57
C ASP A 115 31.65 -9.59 -15.83
N VAL A 116 31.09 -9.55 -14.62
CA VAL A 116 30.99 -8.31 -13.81
C VAL A 116 32.35 -7.70 -13.57
N VAL A 117 33.39 -8.52 -13.38
CA VAL A 117 34.73 -8.02 -13.09
C VAL A 117 35.28 -7.30 -14.31
N GLY A 118 35.22 -7.94 -15.47
CA GLY A 118 35.68 -7.36 -16.74
C GLY A 118 34.89 -6.12 -17.15
N ASP A 119 33.57 -6.16 -17.07
CA ASP A 119 32.72 -5.07 -17.56
C ASP A 119 32.75 -3.84 -16.63
N VAL A 120 32.78 -4.05 -15.30
CA VAL A 120 32.96 -2.94 -14.34
C VAL A 120 34.36 -2.34 -14.46
N THR A 121 35.39 -3.17 -14.70
CA THR A 121 36.76 -2.68 -14.95
C THR A 121 36.81 -1.79 -16.18
N LYS A 122 36.24 -2.23 -17.31
CA LYS A 122 36.17 -1.43 -18.54
C LYS A 122 35.38 -0.14 -18.36
N TRP A 123 34.25 -0.21 -17.65
CA TRP A 123 33.45 0.97 -17.35
C TRP A 123 34.20 1.96 -16.45
N PHE A 124 34.90 1.46 -15.43
CA PHE A 124 35.70 2.26 -14.51
C PHE A 124 36.80 3.02 -15.26
N GLU A 125 37.57 2.33 -16.10
CA GLU A 125 38.65 2.91 -16.90
C GLU A 125 38.16 3.97 -17.89
N LYS A 126 36.93 3.80 -18.41
CA LYS A 126 36.33 4.71 -19.39
C LYS A 126 35.66 5.93 -18.74
N SER A 127 35.02 5.75 -17.59
CA SER A 127 33.99 6.68 -17.10
C SER A 127 34.39 7.39 -15.81
N VAL A 128 35.28 6.81 -15.01
CA VAL A 128 35.69 7.42 -13.74
C VAL A 128 36.89 8.33 -13.97
N PRO A 129 36.81 9.64 -13.64
CA PRO A 129 37.95 10.53 -13.69
C PRO A 129 39.01 10.03 -12.70
N THR A 130 40.23 9.82 -13.18
CA THR A 130 41.37 9.35 -12.34
C THR A 130 42.41 10.46 -12.15
N THR A 131 42.14 11.66 -12.64
CA THR A 131 42.98 12.84 -12.50
C THR A 131 43.14 13.19 -11.02
N GLY A 132 44.36 13.06 -10.49
CA GLY A 132 44.69 13.35 -9.09
C GLY A 132 44.70 12.15 -8.14
N MET A 133 44.33 10.94 -8.60
CA MET A 133 44.51 9.71 -7.81
C MET A 133 45.87 9.08 -8.07
N SER A 134 46.51 8.57 -7.01
CA SER A 134 47.64 7.65 -7.15
C SER A 134 47.19 6.31 -7.74
N ASN A 135 48.15 5.53 -8.25
CA ASN A 135 47.86 4.21 -8.82
C ASN A 135 47.27 3.22 -7.79
N GLU A 136 47.69 3.33 -6.52
CA GLU A 136 47.18 2.47 -5.44
C GLU A 136 45.72 2.81 -5.09
N GLU A 137 45.38 4.10 -5.04
CA GLU A 137 44.02 4.58 -4.77
C GLU A 137 43.07 4.21 -5.90
N ARG A 138 43.53 4.38 -7.14
CA ARG A 138 42.79 3.98 -8.33
C ARG A 138 42.46 2.49 -8.30
N GLU A 139 43.44 1.64 -7.98
CA GLU A 139 43.22 0.19 -7.91
C GLU A 139 42.32 -0.18 -6.73
N GLY A 140 42.51 0.42 -5.55
CA GLY A 140 41.66 0.22 -4.38
C GLY A 140 40.20 0.58 -4.65
N PHE A 141 39.95 1.71 -5.33
CA PHE A 141 38.60 2.14 -5.67
C PHE A 141 37.96 1.22 -6.72
N LYS A 142 38.73 0.78 -7.71
CA LYS A 142 38.26 -0.21 -8.70
C LYS A 142 37.86 -1.52 -8.03
N GLN A 143 38.68 -2.04 -7.11
CA GLN A 143 38.38 -3.27 -6.36
C GLN A 143 37.15 -3.12 -5.47
N PHE A 144 36.98 -1.96 -4.81
CA PHE A 144 35.77 -1.64 -4.07
C PHE A 144 34.53 -1.69 -4.97
N LEU A 145 34.54 -1.01 -6.11
CA LEU A 145 33.42 -1.00 -7.06
C LEU A 145 33.11 -2.39 -7.62
N ILE A 146 34.13 -3.22 -7.87
CA ILE A 146 33.95 -4.63 -8.24
C ILE A 146 33.28 -5.42 -7.12
N GLY A 147 33.70 -5.22 -5.86
CA GLY A 147 33.09 -5.85 -4.68
C GLY A 147 31.61 -5.46 -4.54
N VAL A 148 31.32 -4.17 -4.68
CA VAL A 148 29.96 -3.61 -4.70
C VAL A 148 29.14 -4.25 -5.82
N ALA A 149 29.66 -4.28 -7.04
CA ALA A 149 28.99 -4.84 -8.21
C ALA A 149 28.66 -6.33 -8.06
N LYS A 150 29.59 -7.15 -7.54
CA LYS A 150 29.36 -8.58 -7.30
C LYS A 150 28.23 -8.81 -6.30
N ARG A 151 28.23 -8.08 -5.18
CA ARG A 151 27.18 -8.19 -4.16
C ARG A 151 25.83 -7.75 -4.71
N ASN A 152 25.80 -6.61 -5.42
CA ASN A 152 24.59 -6.07 -6.02
C ASN A 152 24.00 -7.00 -7.07
N ARG A 153 24.81 -7.61 -7.95
CA ARG A 153 24.33 -8.58 -8.93
C ARG A 153 23.74 -9.81 -8.25
N THR A 154 24.41 -10.35 -7.24
CA THR A 154 23.90 -11.51 -6.50
C THR A 154 22.58 -11.19 -5.82
N ALA A 155 22.47 -10.06 -5.14
CA ALA A 155 21.24 -9.57 -4.53
C ALA A 155 20.11 -9.43 -5.57
N LYS A 156 20.35 -8.69 -6.66
CA LYS A 156 19.37 -8.51 -7.76
C LYS A 156 18.93 -9.84 -8.39
N LYS A 157 19.84 -10.82 -8.51
CA LYS A 157 19.51 -12.14 -9.05
C LYS A 157 18.63 -12.93 -8.07
N MET A 158 18.99 -12.95 -6.79
CA MET A 158 18.22 -13.63 -5.74
C MET A 158 16.84 -12.99 -5.56
N ALA A 159 16.75 -11.67 -5.62
CA ALA A 159 15.52 -10.90 -5.71
C ALA A 159 14.61 -11.36 -6.85
N ARG A 160 15.13 -11.36 -8.09
CA ARG A 160 14.37 -11.79 -9.28
C ARG A 160 13.92 -13.25 -9.18
N ILE A 161 14.76 -14.14 -8.66
CA ILE A 161 14.41 -15.53 -8.42
C ILE A 161 13.30 -15.61 -7.36
N GLY A 162 13.41 -14.85 -6.27
CA GLY A 162 12.40 -14.80 -5.21
C GLY A 162 11.05 -14.31 -5.74
N VAL A 163 11.04 -13.24 -6.54
CA VAL A 163 9.83 -12.74 -7.20
C VAL A 163 9.27 -13.76 -8.19
N ALA A 164 10.12 -14.41 -9.00
CA ALA A 164 9.70 -15.45 -9.94
C ALA A 164 9.07 -16.65 -9.22
N LEU A 165 9.69 -17.13 -8.14
CA LEU A 165 9.18 -18.25 -7.34
C LEU A 165 7.85 -17.88 -6.67
N LYS A 166 7.75 -16.67 -6.12
CA LYS A 166 6.52 -16.15 -5.52
C LYS A 166 5.39 -16.09 -6.56
N ILE A 167 5.62 -15.43 -7.69
CA ILE A 167 4.63 -15.31 -8.77
C ILE A 167 4.26 -16.70 -9.32
N GLY A 168 5.25 -17.56 -9.54
CA GLY A 168 5.04 -18.94 -10.00
C GLY A 168 4.22 -19.77 -9.02
N PHE A 169 4.49 -19.64 -7.72
CA PHE A 169 3.73 -20.32 -6.67
C PHE A 169 2.29 -19.80 -6.60
N THR A 170 2.07 -18.49 -6.65
CA THR A 170 0.70 -17.97 -6.65
C THR A 170 -0.06 -18.33 -7.93
N LEU A 171 0.60 -18.34 -9.08
CA LEU A 171 0.00 -18.84 -10.33
C LEU A 171 -0.38 -20.31 -10.22
N PHE A 172 0.51 -21.13 -9.66
CA PHE A 172 0.24 -22.54 -9.40
C PHE A 172 -1.00 -22.71 -8.51
N LEU A 173 -1.09 -21.98 -7.39
CA LEU A 173 -2.25 -22.01 -6.51
C LEU A 173 -3.54 -21.62 -7.23
N ASN A 174 -3.53 -20.55 -8.05
CA ASN A 174 -4.71 -20.13 -8.82
C ASN A 174 -5.19 -21.19 -9.80
N TYR A 175 -4.28 -21.85 -10.52
CA TYR A 175 -4.66 -22.89 -11.47
C TYR A 175 -5.15 -24.16 -10.76
N VAL A 176 -4.57 -24.49 -9.60
CA VAL A 176 -5.10 -25.56 -8.76
C VAL A 176 -6.51 -25.23 -8.30
N ASP A 177 -6.78 -23.99 -7.88
CA ASP A 177 -8.09 -23.50 -7.44
C ASP A 177 -9.15 -23.68 -8.55
N ILE A 178 -8.87 -23.17 -9.76
CA ILE A 178 -9.75 -23.34 -10.93
C ILE A 178 -10.04 -24.81 -11.21
N VAL A 179 -9.03 -25.68 -11.13
CA VAL A 179 -9.21 -27.12 -11.35
C VAL A 179 -10.06 -27.72 -10.23
N THR A 180 -9.82 -27.36 -8.97
CA THR A 180 -10.62 -27.86 -7.84
C THR A 180 -12.07 -27.41 -7.93
N ASP A 181 -12.35 -26.17 -8.34
CA ASP A 181 -13.72 -25.66 -8.47
C ASP A 181 -14.48 -26.35 -9.61
N LEU A 182 -13.80 -26.62 -10.72
CA LEU A 182 -14.36 -27.44 -11.81
C LEU A 182 -14.67 -28.87 -11.36
N LEU A 183 -13.75 -29.50 -10.62
CA LEU A 183 -13.95 -30.85 -10.09
C LEU A 183 -15.10 -30.89 -9.05
N VAL A 184 -15.22 -29.86 -8.22
CA VAL A 184 -16.31 -29.72 -7.25
C VAL A 184 -17.64 -29.52 -7.98
N ALA A 185 -17.69 -28.62 -8.97
CA ALA A 185 -18.89 -28.40 -9.80
C ALA A 185 -19.31 -29.68 -10.53
N GLN A 186 -18.35 -30.41 -11.12
CA GLN A 186 -18.61 -31.72 -11.73
C GLN A 186 -19.14 -32.72 -10.70
N SER A 187 -18.57 -32.74 -9.49
CA SER A 187 -19.03 -33.63 -8.43
C SER A 187 -20.50 -33.39 -8.02
N TYR A 188 -20.96 -32.13 -8.09
CA TYR A 188 -22.36 -31.77 -7.86
C TYR A 188 -23.27 -32.16 -9.03
N LEU A 189 -22.79 -32.02 -10.28
CA LEU A 189 -23.51 -32.48 -11.47
C LEU A 189 -23.72 -34.01 -11.43
N ASP A 190 -22.67 -34.75 -11.08
CA ASP A 190 -22.72 -36.22 -10.94
C ASP A 190 -23.70 -36.65 -9.83
N SER A 191 -23.77 -35.86 -8.76
CA SER A 191 -24.72 -36.03 -7.65
C SER A 191 -26.12 -35.45 -7.94
N LYS A 192 -26.38 -34.95 -9.15
CA LYS A 192 -27.66 -34.33 -9.59
C LYS A 192 -28.08 -33.11 -8.77
N ASP A 193 -27.17 -32.47 -8.05
CA ASP A 193 -27.41 -31.19 -7.39
C ASP A 193 -27.11 -30.03 -8.35
N TYR A 194 -27.95 -29.93 -9.38
CA TYR A 194 -27.81 -28.91 -10.42
C TYR A 194 -27.84 -27.48 -9.86
N LYS A 195 -28.61 -27.26 -8.79
CA LYS A 195 -28.72 -25.93 -8.18
C LYS A 195 -27.40 -25.50 -7.56
N THR A 196 -26.71 -26.40 -6.87
CA THR A 196 -25.40 -26.11 -6.28
C THR A 196 -24.32 -26.02 -7.36
N ALA A 197 -24.33 -26.92 -8.33
CA ALA A 197 -23.40 -26.87 -9.47
C ALA A 197 -23.47 -25.54 -10.24
N TYR A 198 -24.67 -25.08 -10.58
CA TYR A 198 -24.85 -23.79 -11.28
C TYR A 198 -24.54 -22.59 -10.39
N ALA A 199 -24.72 -22.69 -9.07
CA ALA A 199 -24.32 -21.64 -8.15
C ALA A 199 -22.79 -21.50 -8.11
N THR A 200 -22.06 -22.60 -7.93
CA THR A 200 -20.59 -22.64 -7.97
C THR A 200 -20.06 -22.08 -9.29
N ALA A 201 -20.52 -22.60 -10.43
CA ALA A 201 -20.10 -22.09 -11.74
C ALA A 201 -20.47 -20.61 -11.95
N GLY A 202 -21.60 -20.16 -11.40
CA GLY A 202 -22.03 -18.77 -11.44
C GLY A 202 -21.12 -17.82 -10.66
N PHE A 203 -20.62 -18.24 -9.50
CA PHE A 203 -19.67 -17.46 -8.70
C PHE A 203 -18.31 -17.34 -9.39
N ALA A 204 -17.77 -18.45 -9.90
CA ALA A 204 -16.53 -18.44 -10.70
C ALA A 204 -16.66 -17.53 -11.93
N PHE A 205 -17.77 -17.65 -12.68
CA PHE A 205 -18.02 -16.76 -13.82
C PHE A 205 -18.12 -15.29 -13.42
N LEU A 206 -18.79 -14.99 -12.30
CA LEU A 206 -18.92 -13.63 -11.80
C LEU A 206 -17.56 -13.04 -11.38
N ALA A 207 -16.70 -13.82 -10.73
CA ALA A 207 -15.35 -13.39 -10.38
C ALA A 207 -14.52 -13.07 -11.63
N ILE A 208 -14.50 -13.97 -12.62
CA ILE A 208 -13.81 -13.74 -13.91
C ILE A 208 -14.36 -12.49 -14.61
N LEU A 209 -15.68 -12.30 -14.63
CA LEU A 209 -16.31 -11.11 -15.21
C LEU A 209 -15.88 -9.82 -14.50
N CYS A 210 -15.89 -9.81 -13.17
CA CYS A 210 -15.46 -8.67 -12.37
C CYS A 210 -13.96 -8.37 -12.57
N GLN A 211 -13.10 -9.39 -12.65
CA GLN A 211 -11.69 -9.24 -12.97
C GLN A 211 -11.50 -8.66 -14.38
N ALA A 212 -12.22 -9.16 -15.37
CA ALA A 212 -12.17 -8.66 -16.73
C ALA A 212 -12.58 -7.18 -16.83
N LEU A 213 -13.64 -6.78 -16.13
CA LEU A 213 -14.04 -5.38 -16.01
C LEU A 213 -12.98 -4.55 -15.29
N GLY A 214 -12.39 -5.08 -14.22
CA GLY A 214 -11.27 -4.46 -13.52
C GLY A 214 -10.10 -4.17 -14.46
N THR A 215 -9.66 -5.19 -15.22
CA THR A 215 -8.62 -5.03 -16.24
C THR A 215 -9.04 -4.02 -17.31
N PHE A 216 -10.30 -4.03 -17.75
CA PHE A 216 -10.78 -3.06 -18.73
C PHE A 216 -10.64 -1.60 -18.23
N PHE A 217 -11.00 -1.35 -16.97
CA PHE A 217 -10.86 -0.02 -16.35
C PHE A 217 -9.40 0.34 -16.08
N GLN A 218 -8.57 -0.60 -15.66
CA GLN A 218 -7.15 -0.39 -15.40
C GLN A 218 -6.41 0.19 -16.62
N TYR A 219 -6.84 -0.19 -17.82
CA TYR A 219 -6.30 0.28 -19.11
C TYR A 219 -7.07 1.50 -19.67
N ALA A 220 -7.79 2.26 -18.84
CA ALA A 220 -8.63 3.38 -19.26
C ALA A 220 -7.89 4.56 -19.92
N ASN A 221 -6.56 4.58 -19.92
CA ASN A 221 -5.77 5.55 -20.67
C ASN A 221 -5.20 5.00 -22.00
N LYS A 222 -5.31 3.68 -22.24
CA LYS A 222 -4.85 3.03 -23.48
C LYS A 222 -5.89 3.06 -24.60
N SER A 223 -5.48 2.63 -25.79
CA SER A 223 -6.38 2.47 -26.93
C SER A 223 -7.49 1.45 -26.64
N TRP A 224 -8.68 1.65 -27.22
CA TRP A 224 -9.83 0.75 -27.01
C TRP A 224 -9.52 -0.71 -27.41
N LYS A 225 -8.71 -0.89 -28.46
CA LYS A 225 -8.25 -2.21 -28.91
C LYS A 225 -7.42 -2.92 -27.84
N GLU A 226 -6.50 -2.21 -27.19
CA GLU A 226 -5.70 -2.76 -26.09
C GLU A 226 -6.56 -3.10 -24.88
N ARG A 227 -7.51 -2.23 -24.50
CA ARG A 227 -8.44 -2.50 -23.39
C ARG A 227 -9.21 -3.79 -23.63
N PHE A 228 -9.79 -3.94 -24.83
CA PHE A 228 -10.58 -5.11 -25.17
C PHE A 228 -9.71 -6.37 -25.26
N ALA A 229 -8.51 -6.29 -25.83
CA ALA A 229 -7.57 -7.41 -25.87
C ALA A 229 -7.19 -7.88 -24.46
N ARG A 230 -6.91 -6.94 -23.54
CA ARG A 230 -6.61 -7.25 -22.12
C ARG A 230 -7.80 -7.84 -21.39
N MET A 231 -9.00 -7.33 -21.63
CA MET A 231 -10.24 -7.88 -21.09
C MET A 231 -10.49 -9.32 -21.57
N LEU A 232 -10.28 -9.61 -22.86
CA LEU A 232 -10.40 -10.98 -23.39
C LEU A 232 -9.38 -11.93 -22.74
N LEU A 233 -8.14 -11.47 -22.54
CA LEU A 233 -7.12 -12.26 -21.84
C LEU A 233 -7.51 -12.53 -20.38
N ALA A 234 -8.16 -11.56 -19.71
CA ALA A 234 -8.71 -11.75 -18.37
C ALA A 234 -9.82 -12.81 -18.36
N LEU A 235 -10.74 -12.77 -19.32
CA LEU A 235 -11.82 -13.76 -19.47
C LEU A 235 -11.29 -15.18 -19.74
N LEU A 236 -10.09 -15.30 -20.33
CA LEU A 236 -9.41 -16.58 -20.54
C LEU A 236 -8.57 -17.04 -19.33
N GLY A 237 -8.59 -16.31 -18.21
CA GLY A 237 -7.78 -16.62 -17.04
C GLY A 237 -6.27 -16.40 -17.24
N LEU A 238 -5.87 -15.64 -18.28
CA LEU A 238 -4.47 -15.38 -18.59
C LEU A 238 -3.93 -14.09 -17.96
N SER A 239 -4.81 -13.24 -17.40
CA SER A 239 -4.38 -11.99 -16.74
C SER A 239 -3.34 -12.21 -15.64
N PRO A 240 -3.53 -13.15 -14.68
CA PRO A 240 -2.52 -13.39 -13.64
C PRO A 240 -1.14 -13.72 -14.21
N LEU A 241 -1.09 -14.50 -15.29
CA LEU A 241 0.16 -14.89 -15.95
C LEU A 241 0.85 -13.68 -16.59
N ILE A 242 0.08 -12.83 -17.28
CA ILE A 242 0.62 -11.69 -18.00
C ILE A 242 1.06 -10.58 -17.03
N GLU A 243 0.28 -10.33 -15.98
CA GLU A 243 0.61 -9.39 -14.90
C GLU A 243 1.80 -9.90 -14.08
N GLY A 244 1.84 -11.20 -13.77
CA GLY A 244 2.99 -11.82 -13.14
C GLY A 244 4.26 -11.69 -13.98
N ALA A 245 4.15 -11.91 -15.30
CA ALA A 245 5.26 -11.74 -16.22
C ALA A 245 5.72 -10.28 -16.33
N SER A 246 4.81 -9.29 -16.32
CA SER A 246 5.20 -7.87 -16.36
C SER A 246 5.91 -7.43 -15.09
N VAL A 247 5.44 -7.87 -13.92
CA VAL A 247 6.08 -7.63 -12.61
C VAL A 247 7.47 -8.30 -12.57
N TRP A 248 7.58 -9.54 -13.03
CA TRP A 248 8.86 -10.24 -13.11
C TRP A 248 9.86 -9.55 -14.05
N MET A 249 9.38 -9.06 -15.19
CA MET A 249 10.18 -8.29 -16.16
C MET A 249 10.49 -6.86 -15.69
N GLY A 250 9.85 -6.36 -14.61
CA GLY A 250 9.99 -4.98 -14.15
C GLY A 250 9.48 -3.95 -15.16
N LYS A 251 8.50 -4.32 -16.01
CA LYS A 251 7.88 -3.39 -16.96
C LYS A 251 6.77 -2.64 -16.26
N GLU A 252 7.06 -1.44 -15.78
CA GLU A 252 6.02 -0.50 -15.33
C GLU A 252 5.50 0.32 -16.51
N ASP A 253 4.18 0.37 -16.64
CA ASP A 253 3.49 1.16 -17.65
C ASP A 253 2.83 2.35 -16.96
N SER A 254 3.43 3.52 -17.13
CA SER A 254 2.99 4.78 -16.49
C SER A 254 1.57 5.21 -16.88
N GLU A 255 0.99 4.60 -17.91
CA GLU A 255 -0.37 4.92 -18.36
C GLU A 255 -1.45 4.08 -17.63
N LEU A 256 -1.07 3.16 -16.75
CA LEU A 256 -2.01 2.37 -15.96
C LEU A 256 -2.62 3.17 -14.79
N LEU A 257 -3.88 2.89 -14.43
CA LEU A 257 -4.54 3.57 -13.30
C LEU A 257 -3.92 3.21 -11.95
N PHE A 258 -3.64 1.92 -11.74
CA PHE A 258 -2.99 1.40 -10.53
C PHE A 258 -1.61 0.81 -10.86
N SER A 259 -0.70 0.82 -9.90
CA SER A 259 0.54 0.04 -10.01
C SER A 259 0.23 -1.45 -10.14
N GLY A 260 1.12 -2.23 -10.78
CA GLY A 260 0.96 -3.68 -10.95
C GLY A 260 0.64 -4.43 -9.63
N PRO A 261 1.38 -4.20 -8.53
CA PRO A 261 1.08 -4.84 -7.24
C PRO A 261 -0.30 -4.50 -6.67
N VAL A 262 -0.75 -3.24 -6.80
CA VAL A 262 -2.06 -2.81 -6.31
C VAL A 262 -3.18 -3.44 -7.13
N MET A 263 -3.04 -3.44 -8.46
CA MET A 263 -4.00 -4.08 -9.36
C MET A 263 -4.12 -5.58 -9.06
N TYR A 264 -2.98 -6.26 -8.89
CA TYR A 264 -2.94 -7.66 -8.53
C TYR A 264 -3.68 -7.95 -7.22
N ALA A 265 -3.43 -7.17 -6.17
CA ALA A 265 -4.13 -7.29 -4.90
C ALA A 265 -5.65 -7.05 -5.05
N LEU A 266 -6.06 -6.06 -5.85
CA LEU A 266 -7.46 -5.77 -6.13
C LEU A 266 -8.16 -6.92 -6.87
N MET A 267 -7.52 -7.51 -7.89
CA MET A 267 -8.08 -8.65 -8.63
C MET A 267 -8.30 -9.87 -7.72
N LYS A 268 -7.40 -10.04 -6.74
CA LYS A 268 -7.52 -11.09 -5.73
C LYS A 268 -8.55 -10.82 -4.66
N ALA A 269 -8.68 -9.58 -4.23
CA ALA A 269 -9.78 -9.14 -3.37
C ALA A 269 -11.14 -9.43 -4.05
N ILE A 270 -11.26 -9.16 -5.35
CA ILE A 270 -12.46 -9.49 -6.14
C ILE A 270 -12.70 -11.01 -6.18
N GLU A 271 -11.67 -11.80 -6.48
CA GLU A 271 -11.75 -13.27 -6.50
C GLU A 271 -12.28 -13.83 -5.18
N ILE A 272 -11.67 -13.40 -4.06
CA ILE A 272 -12.09 -13.85 -2.72
C ILE A 272 -13.53 -13.44 -2.41
N ALA A 273 -13.92 -12.21 -2.76
CA ALA A 273 -15.25 -11.68 -2.45
C ALA A 273 -16.37 -12.35 -3.25
N PHE A 274 -16.14 -12.63 -4.54
CA PHE A 274 -17.18 -13.09 -5.46
C PHE A 274 -17.18 -14.60 -5.71
N GLU A 275 -16.06 -15.29 -5.48
CA GLU A 275 -15.89 -16.72 -5.71
C GLU A 275 -15.54 -17.46 -4.42
N SER A 276 -14.37 -17.20 -3.83
CA SER A 276 -13.86 -18.04 -2.74
C SER A 276 -14.75 -18.03 -1.50
N ILE A 277 -15.28 -16.87 -1.07
CA ILE A 277 -16.19 -16.78 0.08
C ILE A 277 -17.52 -17.51 -0.18
N PRO A 278 -18.32 -17.17 -1.22
CA PRO A 278 -19.60 -17.82 -1.46
C PRO A 278 -19.47 -19.33 -1.73
N GLU A 279 -18.44 -19.71 -2.51
CA GLU A 279 -18.19 -21.11 -2.84
C GLU A 279 -17.78 -21.91 -1.60
N SER A 280 -16.82 -21.43 -0.82
CA SER A 280 -16.41 -22.12 0.42
C SER A 280 -17.58 -22.30 1.38
N ILE A 281 -18.48 -21.30 1.48
CA ILE A 281 -19.69 -21.41 2.32
C ILE A 281 -20.60 -22.54 1.83
N ILE A 282 -20.76 -22.68 0.51
CA ILE A 282 -21.56 -23.75 -0.10
C ILE A 282 -20.89 -25.11 0.09
N GLN A 283 -19.59 -25.21 -0.18
CA GLN A 283 -18.83 -26.46 -0.06
C GLN A 283 -18.84 -26.97 1.38
N VAL A 284 -18.52 -26.11 2.36
CA VAL A 284 -18.60 -26.47 3.79
C VAL A 284 -20.03 -26.76 4.22
N GLY A 285 -21.02 -26.05 3.68
CA GLY A 285 -22.43 -26.36 3.90
C GLY A 285 -22.84 -27.75 3.40
N GLY A 286 -22.27 -28.18 2.26
CA GLY A 286 -22.41 -29.54 1.74
C GLY A 286 -21.71 -30.59 2.60
N LEU A 287 -20.50 -30.31 3.07
CA LEU A 287 -19.77 -31.18 3.99
C LEU A 287 -20.51 -31.37 5.33
N ILE A 288 -21.08 -30.29 5.88
CA ILE A 288 -21.88 -30.33 7.10
C ILE A 288 -23.12 -31.23 6.96
N LYS A 289 -23.67 -31.35 5.75
CA LYS A 289 -24.84 -32.18 5.43
C LYS A 289 -24.50 -33.62 5.06
N ALA A 290 -23.25 -33.90 4.71
CA ALA A 290 -22.86 -35.20 4.21
C ALA A 290 -22.83 -36.21 5.37
N THR A 291 -23.58 -37.29 5.24
CA THR A 291 -23.55 -38.44 6.17
C THR A 291 -22.18 -39.12 6.12
N ASN A 292 -21.78 -39.77 7.23
CA ASN A 292 -20.53 -40.53 7.36
C ASN A 292 -20.45 -41.64 6.29
N GLY A 293 -19.90 -41.29 5.11
CA GLY A 293 -19.83 -42.16 3.94
C GLY A 293 -19.89 -41.42 2.59
N ASP A 294 -20.52 -40.24 2.56
CA ASP A 294 -20.72 -39.44 1.32
C ASP A 294 -19.70 -38.30 1.14
N ILE A 295 -18.81 -38.11 2.12
CA ILE A 295 -17.78 -37.06 2.07
C ILE A 295 -16.73 -37.44 1.03
N LYS A 296 -16.84 -36.88 -0.17
CA LYS A 296 -15.83 -37.03 -1.21
C LYS A 296 -14.59 -36.24 -0.80
N GLY A 297 -13.43 -36.90 -0.72
CA GLY A 297 -12.16 -36.25 -0.34
C GLY A 297 -11.82 -35.00 -1.17
N ILE A 298 -12.31 -34.93 -2.42
CA ILE A 298 -12.17 -33.76 -3.28
C ILE A 298 -12.81 -32.49 -2.70
N GLN A 299 -13.93 -32.60 -1.98
CA GLN A 299 -14.61 -31.46 -1.35
C GLN A 299 -13.82 -30.92 -0.16
N ILE A 300 -13.22 -31.81 0.64
CA ILE A 300 -12.31 -31.42 1.73
C ILE A 300 -11.08 -30.71 1.16
N ILE A 301 -10.47 -31.28 0.11
CA ILE A 301 -9.30 -30.69 -0.56
C ILE A 301 -9.65 -29.31 -1.14
N GLY A 302 -10.82 -29.17 -1.78
CA GLY A 302 -11.31 -27.89 -2.30
C GLY A 302 -11.41 -26.82 -1.22
N VAL A 303 -12.09 -27.11 -0.11
CA VAL A 303 -12.23 -26.18 1.02
C VAL A 303 -10.88 -25.79 1.61
N ILE A 304 -10.00 -26.76 1.89
CA ILE A 304 -8.68 -26.49 2.47
C ILE A 304 -7.85 -25.64 1.51
N THR A 305 -7.86 -25.97 0.21
CA THR A 305 -7.11 -25.24 -0.81
C THR A 305 -7.62 -23.81 -0.91
N SER A 306 -8.94 -23.59 -0.95
CA SER A 306 -9.53 -22.25 -1.01
C SER A 306 -9.14 -21.39 0.21
N ILE A 307 -9.21 -21.96 1.43
CA ILE A 307 -8.80 -21.28 2.67
C ILE A 307 -7.31 -20.93 2.64
N VAL A 308 -6.45 -21.89 2.31
CA VAL A 308 -5.00 -21.73 2.30
C VAL A 308 -4.58 -20.73 1.22
N THR A 309 -5.12 -20.84 0.01
CA THR A 309 -4.85 -19.95 -1.12
C THR A 309 -5.30 -18.54 -0.79
N GLY A 310 -6.55 -18.35 -0.33
CA GLY A 310 -7.06 -17.04 0.08
C GLY A 310 -6.21 -16.40 1.19
N ALA A 311 -5.86 -17.16 2.23
CA ALA A 311 -5.03 -16.66 3.31
C ALA A 311 -3.60 -16.31 2.88
N PHE A 312 -2.99 -17.12 2.02
CA PHE A 312 -1.65 -16.87 1.49
C PHE A 312 -1.63 -15.60 0.63
N ILE A 313 -2.56 -15.50 -0.33
CA ILE A 313 -2.66 -14.35 -1.23
C ILE A 313 -2.91 -13.05 -0.44
N MET A 314 -3.81 -13.07 0.54
CA MET A 314 -4.09 -11.88 1.34
C MET A 314 -2.92 -11.49 2.23
N THR A 315 -2.22 -12.46 2.79
CA THR A 315 -1.00 -12.20 3.56
C THR A 315 0.08 -11.58 2.69
N ASP A 316 0.34 -12.17 1.53
CA ASP A 316 1.34 -11.70 0.59
C ASP A 316 0.99 -10.31 0.04
N GLY A 317 -0.28 -10.06 -0.29
CA GLY A 317 -0.80 -8.77 -0.72
C GLY A 317 -0.65 -7.69 0.36
N ASN A 318 -1.01 -8.00 1.61
CA ASN A 318 -0.84 -7.10 2.75
C ASN A 318 0.62 -6.67 2.92
N PHE A 319 1.57 -7.62 2.90
CA PHE A 319 2.99 -7.31 3.03
C PHE A 319 3.53 -6.56 1.81
N GLY A 320 3.11 -6.92 0.60
CA GLY A 320 3.51 -6.24 -0.62
C GLY A 320 3.07 -4.77 -0.63
N PHE A 321 1.80 -4.53 -0.28
CA PHE A 321 1.23 -3.19 -0.24
C PHE A 321 1.86 -2.34 0.85
N ILE A 322 1.94 -2.85 2.08
CA ILE A 322 2.44 -2.08 3.22
C ILE A 322 3.93 -1.85 3.11
N LEU A 323 4.69 -2.81 2.57
CA LEU A 323 6.09 -2.56 2.25
C LEU A 323 6.17 -1.37 1.29
N SER A 324 5.47 -1.39 0.15
CA SER A 324 5.43 -0.28 -0.81
C SER A 324 5.11 1.08 -0.17
N LYS A 325 4.11 1.14 0.71
CA LYS A 325 3.76 2.38 1.42
C LYS A 325 4.81 2.81 2.44
N TYR A 326 5.35 1.85 3.19
CA TYR A 326 6.42 2.11 4.15
C TYR A 326 7.61 2.76 3.46
N LEU A 327 8.00 2.40 2.24
CA LEU A 327 9.21 3.04 1.68
C LEU A 327 8.93 4.38 1.04
N ALA A 328 7.71 4.58 0.56
CA ALA A 328 7.25 5.91 0.20
C ALA A 328 7.27 6.82 1.44
N LYS A 329 6.86 6.30 2.61
CA LYS A 329 6.73 7.03 3.87
C LYS A 329 7.31 6.23 5.06
N PRO A 330 8.64 6.15 5.22
CA PRO A 330 9.28 5.23 6.20
C PRO A 330 9.12 5.64 7.65
N LEU A 331 8.63 6.86 7.87
CA LEU A 331 8.38 7.42 9.18
C LEU A 331 6.86 7.49 9.47
N ASP A 332 6.02 6.99 8.55
CA ASP A 332 4.59 6.90 8.79
C ASP A 332 4.32 5.86 9.89
N PRO A 333 3.66 6.28 11.00
CA PRO A 333 3.38 5.42 12.12
C PRO A 333 2.51 4.21 11.78
N TYR A 334 1.85 4.17 10.62
CA TYR A 334 0.99 3.05 10.21
C TYR A 334 1.70 1.97 9.40
N TYR A 335 2.80 2.30 8.72
CA TYR A 335 3.47 1.37 7.80
C TYR A 335 4.77 0.78 8.36
N GLY A 336 5.21 1.24 9.54
CA GLY A 336 6.50 0.87 10.15
C GLY A 336 6.58 -0.46 10.90
N TRP A 337 5.55 -1.31 10.86
CA TRP A 337 5.52 -2.55 11.66
C TRP A 337 6.23 -3.74 11.02
N ILE A 338 6.51 -3.70 9.72
CA ILE A 338 7.26 -4.76 9.03
C ILE A 338 8.69 -4.77 9.56
N SER A 339 9.18 -5.93 10.02
CA SER A 339 10.59 -6.04 10.46
C SER A 339 11.53 -5.61 9.32
N LYS A 340 12.38 -4.61 9.61
CA LYS A 340 13.39 -4.09 8.68
C LYS A 340 14.49 -5.13 8.38
N ILE A 341 14.65 -6.13 9.24
CA ILE A 341 15.66 -7.16 9.10
C ILE A 341 15.13 -8.19 8.08
N GLY A 342 15.67 -8.16 6.86
CA GLY A 342 15.31 -9.02 5.71
C GLY A 342 15.64 -10.51 5.87
N GLY A 343 15.47 -11.07 7.08
CA GLY A 343 15.82 -12.44 7.45
C GLY A 343 14.63 -13.23 8.01
N TRP A 344 14.91 -13.99 9.07
CA TRP A 344 13.97 -14.95 9.68
C TRP A 344 12.78 -14.29 10.39
N GLU A 345 12.94 -13.08 10.90
CA GLU A 345 11.87 -12.32 11.57
C GLU A 345 10.72 -12.00 10.62
N LYS A 346 11.03 -11.39 9.47
CA LYS A 346 10.04 -11.12 8.43
C LYS A 346 9.30 -12.39 7.98
N LYS A 347 10.02 -13.52 7.83
CA LYS A 347 9.41 -14.81 7.48
C LYS A 347 8.45 -15.31 8.56
N ARG A 348 8.83 -15.21 9.85
CA ARG A 348 7.93 -15.53 10.98
C ARG A 348 6.73 -14.60 11.03
N GLN A 349 6.94 -13.31 10.82
CA GLN A 349 5.88 -12.32 10.80
C GLN A 349 4.85 -12.63 9.70
N MET A 350 5.32 -12.92 8.47
CA MET A 350 4.48 -13.36 7.36
C MET A 350 3.75 -14.67 7.69
N PHE A 351 4.44 -15.65 8.26
CA PHE A 351 3.82 -16.91 8.66
C PHE A 351 2.75 -16.74 9.74
N GLY A 352 3.00 -15.89 10.74
CA GLY A 352 2.02 -15.56 11.79
C GLY A 352 0.76 -14.93 11.20
N MET A 353 0.91 -13.97 10.28
CA MET A 353 -0.21 -13.36 9.57
C MET A 353 -0.97 -14.37 8.68
N PHE A 354 -0.24 -15.24 7.98
CA PHE A 354 -0.84 -16.33 7.19
C PHE A 354 -1.67 -17.27 8.07
N LEU A 355 -1.12 -17.72 9.20
CA LEU A 355 -1.81 -18.62 10.13
C LEU A 355 -3.06 -17.95 10.70
N PHE A 356 -2.96 -16.67 11.08
CA PHE A 356 -4.11 -15.88 11.53
C PHE A 356 -5.18 -15.79 10.45
N ASN A 357 -4.82 -15.38 9.23
CA ASN A 357 -5.74 -15.26 8.10
C ASN A 357 -6.42 -16.59 7.76
N ALA A 358 -5.68 -17.70 7.71
CA ALA A 358 -6.22 -19.01 7.39
C ALA A 358 -7.25 -19.47 8.43
N CYS A 359 -6.93 -19.31 9.72
CA CYS A 359 -7.81 -19.73 10.80
C CYS A 359 -9.03 -18.81 10.93
N TYR A 360 -8.85 -17.50 10.79
CA TYR A 360 -9.94 -16.53 10.80
C TYR A 360 -10.90 -16.77 9.64
N PHE A 361 -10.36 -17.06 8.44
CA PHE A 361 -11.17 -17.37 7.27
C PHE A 361 -11.93 -18.69 7.40
N ALA A 362 -11.27 -19.73 7.91
CA ALA A 362 -11.91 -21.01 8.21
C ALA A 362 -13.10 -20.84 9.18
N GLN A 363 -12.93 -20.03 10.23
CA GLN A 363 -14.01 -19.73 11.17
C GLN A 363 -15.16 -18.99 10.54
N PHE A 364 -14.86 -17.99 9.71
CA PHE A 364 -15.89 -17.24 8.99
C PHE A 364 -16.71 -18.17 8.10
N ILE A 365 -16.06 -18.95 7.24
CA ILE A 365 -16.73 -19.90 6.35
C ILE A 365 -17.56 -20.89 7.17
N PHE A 366 -16.97 -21.52 8.18
CA PHE A 366 -17.66 -22.52 8.99
C PHE A 366 -18.90 -21.96 9.69
N ALA A 367 -18.79 -20.80 10.34
CA ALA A 367 -19.91 -20.15 11.01
C ALA A 367 -21.03 -19.77 10.03
N MET A 368 -20.69 -19.21 8.87
CA MET A 368 -21.69 -18.81 7.87
C MET A 368 -22.35 -20.03 7.20
N SER A 369 -21.59 -21.08 6.90
CA SER A 369 -22.13 -22.34 6.40
C SER A 369 -23.12 -22.95 7.37
N LEU A 370 -22.72 -23.09 8.64
CA LEU A 370 -23.56 -23.65 9.68
C LEU A 370 -24.84 -22.81 9.88
N PHE A 371 -24.72 -21.49 9.90
CA PHE A 371 -25.86 -20.59 9.96
C PHE A 371 -26.83 -20.78 8.80
N THR A 372 -26.32 -20.86 7.57
CA THR A 372 -27.18 -21.10 6.40
C THR A 372 -27.87 -22.47 6.43
N GLN A 373 -27.23 -23.51 6.99
CA GLN A 373 -27.87 -24.81 7.16
C GLN A 373 -28.95 -24.77 8.25
N ALA A 374 -28.66 -24.20 9.41
CA ALA A 374 -29.57 -24.17 10.55
C ALA A 374 -30.85 -23.36 10.30
N PHE A 375 -30.78 -22.30 9.48
CA PHE A 375 -31.90 -21.40 9.22
C PHE A 375 -32.49 -21.53 7.81
N GLY A 376 -31.88 -22.34 6.93
CA GLY A 376 -32.37 -22.62 5.59
C GLY A 376 -32.48 -21.43 4.64
N SER A 377 -31.97 -20.25 5.01
CA SER A 377 -32.18 -19.00 4.27
C SER A 377 -30.89 -18.24 3.99
N ARG A 378 -30.43 -18.28 2.73
CA ARG A 378 -29.33 -17.43 2.23
C ARG A 378 -29.68 -15.94 2.32
N LYS A 379 -30.97 -15.60 2.26
CA LYS A 379 -31.45 -14.21 2.42
C LYS A 379 -31.24 -13.71 3.85
N LEU A 380 -31.34 -14.59 4.84
CA LEU A 380 -31.08 -14.24 6.24
C LEU A 380 -29.60 -13.95 6.46
N LEU A 381 -28.70 -14.73 5.85
CA LEU A 381 -27.26 -14.44 5.86
C LEU A 381 -26.95 -13.09 5.21
N ALA A 382 -27.51 -12.82 4.03
CA ALA A 382 -27.35 -11.53 3.37
C ALA A 382 -27.91 -10.37 4.21
N ALA A 383 -29.05 -10.57 4.89
CA ALA A 383 -29.63 -9.58 5.79
C ALA A 383 -28.76 -9.35 7.02
N LEU A 384 -28.14 -10.40 7.59
CA LEU A 384 -27.22 -10.29 8.71
C LEU A 384 -26.00 -9.45 8.32
N LEU A 385 -25.28 -9.84 7.27
CA LEU A 385 -24.08 -9.13 6.82
C LEU A 385 -24.40 -7.70 6.36
N GLY A 386 -25.52 -7.52 5.67
CA GLY A 386 -26.00 -6.20 5.25
C GLY A 386 -26.37 -5.31 6.43
N THR A 387 -26.99 -5.86 7.47
CA THR A 387 -27.33 -5.11 8.69
C THR A 387 -26.06 -4.70 9.44
N GLU A 388 -25.11 -5.61 9.62
CA GLU A 388 -23.81 -5.29 10.23
C GLU A 388 -23.09 -4.18 9.46
N PHE A 389 -23.04 -4.27 8.13
CA PHE A 389 -22.47 -3.22 7.29
C PHE A 389 -23.21 -1.89 7.45
N CYS A 390 -24.54 -1.88 7.48
CA CYS A 390 -25.34 -0.67 7.72
C CYS A 390 -25.05 -0.06 9.11
N VAL A 391 -24.82 -0.88 10.14
CA VAL A 391 -24.43 -0.41 11.48
C VAL A 391 -23.04 0.22 11.44
N VAL A 392 -22.08 -0.39 10.75
CA VAL A 392 -20.74 0.20 10.56
C VAL A 392 -20.82 1.51 9.77
N CYS A 393 -21.64 1.57 8.72
CA CYS A 393 -21.94 2.80 8.00
C CYS A 393 -22.49 3.88 8.95
N ALA A 394 -23.52 3.55 9.72
CA ALA A 394 -24.13 4.48 10.67
C ALA A 394 -23.14 4.98 11.71
N TYR A 395 -22.32 4.09 12.26
CA TYR A 395 -21.25 4.43 13.20
C TYR A 395 -20.22 5.39 12.60
N MET A 396 -19.76 5.11 11.39
CA MET A 396 -18.84 5.99 10.65
C MET A 396 -19.50 7.33 10.31
N ALA A 397 -20.79 7.35 9.98
CA ALA A 397 -21.54 8.58 9.74
C ALA A 397 -21.62 9.45 10.99
N LEU A 398 -21.88 8.86 12.16
CA LEU A 398 -21.92 9.57 13.44
C LEU A 398 -20.57 10.18 13.81
N LYS A 399 -19.45 9.56 13.42
CA LYS A 399 -18.10 10.14 13.56
C LYS A 399 -17.77 11.20 12.51
N GLY A 400 -18.63 11.37 11.50
CA GLY A 400 -18.35 12.19 10.33
C GLY A 400 -17.23 11.61 9.46
N GLU A 401 -17.12 10.28 9.44
CA GLU A 401 -16.10 9.49 8.75
C GLU A 401 -16.67 8.60 7.64
N LEU A 402 -17.99 8.61 7.41
CA LEU A 402 -18.62 7.81 6.34
C LEU A 402 -18.01 8.04 4.95
N CYS A 403 -17.51 9.26 4.69
CA CYS A 403 -16.91 9.62 3.41
C CYS A 403 -15.39 9.34 3.35
N GLY A 404 -14.84 8.53 4.26
CA GLY A 404 -13.40 8.18 4.26
C GLY A 404 -12.96 7.56 2.95
N VAL A 405 -13.68 6.57 2.44
CA VAL A 405 -13.31 5.96 1.15
C VAL A 405 -13.63 6.85 -0.07
N ALA A 406 -14.41 7.93 0.10
CA ALA A 406 -14.60 8.95 -0.94
C ALA A 406 -13.40 9.90 -1.10
N LEU A 407 -12.23 9.53 -0.57
CA LEU A 407 -10.97 10.26 -0.69
C LEU A 407 -10.45 10.33 -2.15
N LEU A 408 -10.75 9.36 -3.03
CA LEU A 408 -10.32 9.43 -4.44
C LEU A 408 -11.27 10.27 -5.32
N ARG A 409 -10.99 11.58 -5.42
CA ARG A 409 -11.36 12.62 -6.43
C ARG A 409 -12.74 12.54 -7.17
N HIS A 410 -13.44 13.68 -7.11
CA HIS A 410 -14.54 14.24 -7.95
C HIS A 410 -16.01 13.91 -7.64
N PRO A 411 -16.67 14.62 -6.69
CA PRO A 411 -18.12 14.68 -6.62
C PRO A 411 -18.64 15.74 -7.60
N THR A 412 -18.83 15.37 -8.88
CA THR A 412 -19.64 16.17 -9.81
C THR A 412 -20.80 15.41 -10.43
N ASN A 413 -20.83 14.06 -10.32
CA ASN A 413 -21.91 13.21 -10.83
C ASN A 413 -22.31 12.14 -9.80
N SER A 414 -23.61 11.89 -9.68
CA SER A 414 -24.24 10.93 -8.75
C SER A 414 -23.77 9.47 -8.90
N ALA A 415 -23.31 9.06 -10.09
CA ALA A 415 -22.75 7.72 -10.34
C ALA A 415 -21.43 7.44 -9.58
N LYS A 416 -20.76 8.48 -9.04
CA LYS A 416 -19.45 8.36 -8.38
C LYS A 416 -19.51 8.10 -6.88
N TYR A 417 -20.68 8.15 -6.24
CA TYR A 417 -20.83 7.76 -4.82
C TYR A 417 -21.13 6.27 -4.66
N ILE A 418 -21.82 5.69 -5.64
CA ILE A 418 -22.20 4.27 -5.60
C ILE A 418 -20.96 3.38 -5.69
N PHE A 419 -20.02 3.71 -6.57
CA PHE A 419 -18.84 2.87 -6.78
C PHE A 419 -17.89 2.79 -5.56
N PRO A 420 -17.46 3.89 -4.93
CA PRO A 420 -16.69 3.84 -3.68
C PRO A 420 -17.46 3.15 -2.54
N PHE A 421 -18.78 3.33 -2.47
CA PHE A 421 -19.60 2.62 -1.49
C PHE A 421 -19.62 1.11 -1.73
N ILE A 422 -19.69 0.65 -2.98
CA ILE A 422 -19.56 -0.77 -3.34
C ILE A 422 -18.17 -1.28 -2.98
N LEU A 423 -17.10 -0.54 -3.31
CA LEU A 423 -15.73 -0.91 -2.93
C LEU A 423 -15.59 -1.02 -1.41
N TRP A 424 -16.21 -0.12 -0.65
CA TRP A 424 -16.18 -0.16 0.80
C TRP A 424 -16.97 -1.34 1.39
N MET A 425 -18.11 -1.66 0.80
CA MET A 425 -18.86 -2.87 1.13
C MET A 425 -18.03 -4.13 0.86
N LEU A 426 -17.31 -4.17 -0.27
CA LEU A 426 -16.42 -5.27 -0.62
C LEU A 426 -15.24 -5.35 0.34
N GLU A 427 -14.61 -4.23 0.68
CA GLU A 427 -13.52 -4.16 1.66
C GLU A 427 -14.00 -4.64 3.04
N TYR A 428 -15.16 -4.17 3.51
CA TYR A 428 -15.76 -4.62 4.76
C TYR A 428 -16.04 -6.13 4.73
N LEU A 429 -16.66 -6.64 3.66
CA LEU A 429 -16.93 -8.07 3.49
C LEU A 429 -15.62 -8.88 3.53
N LEU A 430 -14.57 -8.38 2.88
CA LEU A 430 -13.27 -9.02 2.90
C LEU A 430 -12.66 -8.99 4.29
N VAL A 431 -12.64 -7.86 5.01
CA VAL A 431 -12.14 -7.80 6.40
C VAL A 431 -12.90 -8.75 7.33
N CYS A 432 -14.19 -8.97 7.07
CA CYS A 432 -14.99 -9.95 7.78
C CYS A 432 -14.56 -11.40 7.51
N ALA A 433 -14.02 -11.71 6.34
CA ALA A 433 -13.59 -13.06 5.98
C ALA A 433 -12.09 -13.29 6.12
N VAL A 434 -11.26 -12.32 5.73
CA VAL A 434 -9.79 -12.34 5.74
C VAL A 434 -9.27 -10.92 6.04
N PRO A 435 -8.63 -10.68 7.19
CA PRO A 435 -8.14 -9.36 7.57
C PRO A 435 -7.17 -8.73 6.56
N ILE A 436 -7.58 -7.58 6.02
CA ILE A 436 -6.75 -6.76 5.13
C ILE A 436 -6.14 -5.61 5.94
N LEU A 437 -4.82 -5.64 6.15
CA LEU A 437 -4.13 -4.67 7.00
C LEU A 437 -4.22 -3.24 6.44
N ILE A 438 -4.42 -3.09 5.13
CA ILE A 438 -4.66 -1.78 4.51
C ILE A 438 -5.92 -1.12 5.05
N ALA A 439 -6.94 -1.90 5.41
CA ALA A 439 -8.21 -1.36 5.86
C ALA A 439 -8.08 -0.65 7.22
N ALA A 440 -7.02 -0.96 7.97
CA ALA A 440 -6.64 -0.24 9.18
C ALA A 440 -6.12 1.17 8.90
N ALA A 441 -5.78 1.49 7.65
CA ALA A 441 -5.36 2.83 7.28
C ALA A 441 -6.50 3.82 7.58
N PRO A 442 -6.21 5.00 8.14
CA PRO A 442 -7.26 5.92 8.58
C PRO A 442 -8.08 6.53 7.43
N CYS A 443 -7.66 6.31 6.18
CA CYS A 443 -8.39 6.65 4.96
C CYS A 443 -9.36 5.56 4.47
N GLU A 444 -9.29 4.34 5.02
CA GLU A 444 -10.13 3.20 4.62
C GLU A 444 -11.24 2.96 5.66
N LEU A 445 -11.24 1.84 6.39
CA LEU A 445 -12.11 1.63 7.58
C LEU A 445 -11.58 2.38 8.81
N GLY A 446 -10.27 2.60 8.88
CA GLY A 446 -9.60 3.14 10.06
C GLY A 446 -9.28 2.08 11.11
N PRO A 447 -8.29 2.33 11.98
CA PRO A 447 -7.73 1.32 12.88
C PRO A 447 -8.75 0.84 13.91
N GLU A 448 -9.61 1.74 14.40
CA GLU A 448 -10.64 1.42 15.39
C GLU A 448 -11.70 0.47 14.84
N VAL A 449 -12.25 0.79 13.66
CA VAL A 449 -13.28 -0.05 13.02
C VAL A 449 -12.68 -1.36 12.53
N PHE A 450 -11.47 -1.32 11.97
CA PHE A 450 -10.76 -2.51 11.55
C PHE A 450 -10.53 -3.49 12.73
N ALA A 451 -9.93 -3.00 13.81
CA ALA A 451 -9.69 -3.80 15.02
C ALA A 451 -11.00 -4.29 15.65
N GLY A 452 -11.98 -3.40 15.77
CA GLY A 452 -13.31 -3.71 16.27
C GLY A 452 -14.01 -4.78 15.42
N THR A 453 -13.84 -4.75 14.10
CA THR A 453 -14.40 -5.74 13.17
C THR A 453 -13.76 -7.11 13.35
N ILE A 454 -12.44 -7.18 13.57
CA ILE A 454 -11.76 -8.44 13.87
C ILE A 454 -12.32 -9.06 15.16
N VAL A 455 -12.41 -8.28 16.23
CA VAL A 455 -12.92 -8.77 17.53
C VAL A 455 -14.40 -9.15 17.42
N TRP A 456 -15.22 -8.27 16.82
CA TRP A 456 -16.63 -8.51 16.54
C TRP A 456 -16.84 -9.80 15.76
N ARG A 457 -16.02 -10.04 14.73
CA ARG A 457 -16.17 -11.22 13.89
C ARG A 457 -15.79 -12.50 14.61
N LEU A 458 -14.70 -12.51 15.36
CA LEU A 458 -14.32 -13.66 16.17
C LEU A 458 -15.42 -14.04 17.17
N LEU A 459 -16.04 -13.05 17.81
CA LEU A 459 -17.15 -13.25 18.76
C LEU A 459 -18.43 -13.69 18.05
N THR A 460 -18.83 -13.02 16.97
CA THR A 460 -20.05 -13.36 16.23
C THR A 460 -19.95 -14.72 15.57
N ASN A 461 -18.79 -15.12 15.04
CA ASN A 461 -18.61 -16.48 14.52
C ASN A 461 -18.89 -17.53 15.61
N GLY A 462 -18.38 -17.32 16.84
CA GLY A 462 -18.68 -18.20 17.97
C GLY A 462 -20.17 -18.19 18.34
N GLY A 463 -20.79 -17.02 18.39
CA GLY A 463 -22.24 -16.87 18.67
C GLY A 463 -23.13 -17.53 17.62
N LEU A 464 -22.79 -17.38 16.33
CA LEU A 464 -23.50 -18.03 15.23
C LEU A 464 -23.38 -19.55 15.34
N ILE A 465 -22.19 -20.07 15.63
CA ILE A 465 -21.98 -21.51 15.84
C ILE A 465 -22.84 -22.02 17.01
N PHE A 466 -22.84 -21.31 18.13
CA PHE A 466 -23.61 -21.67 19.32
C PHE A 466 -25.13 -21.68 19.08
N ILE A 467 -25.65 -20.73 18.29
CA ILE A 467 -27.09 -20.63 17.99
C ILE A 467 -27.51 -21.64 16.91
N SER A 468 -26.61 -21.97 15.99
CA SER A 468 -26.90 -22.82 14.84
C SER A 468 -26.76 -24.32 15.12
N LEU A 469 -25.75 -24.75 15.89
CA LEU A 469 -25.52 -26.18 16.17
C LEU A 469 -26.75 -26.87 16.81
N PRO A 470 -27.42 -26.30 17.83
CA PRO A 470 -28.58 -26.95 18.45
C PRO A 470 -29.81 -27.11 17.54
N LYS A 471 -29.86 -26.41 16.41
CA LYS A 471 -30.96 -26.49 15.43
C LYS A 471 -30.73 -27.56 14.37
N LEU A 472 -29.52 -28.10 14.30
CA LEU A 472 -29.17 -29.16 13.37
C LEU A 472 -29.36 -30.51 14.07
N ASP A 473 -30.06 -31.42 13.40
CA ASP A 473 -30.36 -32.75 13.94
C ASP A 473 -29.07 -33.57 14.10
N SER A 474 -28.82 -34.12 15.29
CA SER A 474 -27.57 -34.82 15.58
C SER A 474 -27.36 -36.10 14.76
N GLU A 475 -28.40 -36.65 14.12
CA GLU A 475 -28.29 -37.87 13.31
C GLU A 475 -27.62 -37.64 11.94
N HIS A 476 -27.68 -36.42 11.40
CA HIS A 476 -27.21 -36.11 10.04
C HIS A 476 -26.16 -35.00 9.96
N TYR A 477 -25.84 -34.37 11.09
CA TYR A 477 -24.95 -33.20 11.16
C TYR A 477 -23.80 -33.43 12.14
N LEU A 478 -22.77 -32.59 12.02
CA LEU A 478 -21.65 -32.53 12.97
C LEU A 478 -22.18 -32.39 14.40
N ASP A 479 -21.72 -33.24 15.32
CA ASP A 479 -22.15 -33.15 16.71
C ASP A 479 -21.68 -31.82 17.34
N LEU A 480 -22.42 -31.34 18.35
CA LEU A 480 -22.16 -30.06 19.01
C LEU A 480 -20.70 -29.99 19.53
N ASN A 481 -20.19 -31.11 20.03
CA ASN A 481 -18.84 -31.19 20.60
C ASN A 481 -17.75 -31.00 19.54
N SER A 482 -17.84 -31.69 18.40
CA SER A 482 -16.84 -31.60 17.33
C SER A 482 -16.87 -30.25 16.64
N GLY A 483 -18.06 -29.66 16.44
CA GLY A 483 -18.22 -28.32 15.88
C GLY A 483 -17.57 -27.24 16.77
N MET A 484 -17.86 -27.31 18.08
CA MET A 484 -17.24 -26.39 19.06
C MET A 484 -15.73 -26.62 19.21
N GLN A 485 -15.26 -27.86 19.20
CA GLN A 485 -13.83 -28.18 19.22
C GLN A 485 -13.10 -27.59 18.01
N GLY A 486 -13.65 -27.76 16.80
CA GLY A 486 -13.08 -27.18 15.59
C GLY A 486 -12.98 -25.65 15.65
N TYR A 487 -14.02 -24.99 16.17
CA TYR A 487 -13.99 -23.54 16.39
C TYR A 487 -12.90 -23.11 17.39
N PHE A 488 -12.80 -23.78 18.54
CA PHE A 488 -11.79 -23.41 19.55
C PHE A 488 -10.36 -23.71 19.10
N ILE A 489 -10.13 -24.80 18.36
CA ILE A 489 -8.82 -25.11 17.77
C ILE A 489 -8.41 -24.02 16.78
N THR A 490 -9.30 -23.66 15.85
CA THR A 490 -9.02 -22.58 14.89
C THR A 490 -8.85 -21.24 15.60
N LEU A 491 -9.58 -20.98 16.69
CA LEU A 491 -9.45 -19.75 17.47
C LEU A 491 -8.09 -19.68 18.15
N GLY A 492 -7.67 -20.77 18.80
CA GLY A 492 -6.35 -20.88 19.41
C GLY A 492 -5.22 -20.68 18.40
N LEU A 493 -5.32 -21.31 17.23
CA LEU A 493 -4.35 -21.15 16.16
C LEU A 493 -4.33 -19.73 15.57
N ALA A 494 -5.49 -19.07 15.45
CA ALA A 494 -5.57 -17.67 15.05
C ALA A 494 -4.83 -16.76 16.05
N PHE A 495 -5.02 -16.97 17.36
CA PHE A 495 -4.29 -16.24 18.39
C PHE A 495 -2.78 -16.52 18.37
N VAL A 496 -2.37 -17.78 18.17
CA VAL A 496 -0.96 -18.13 17.98
C VAL A 496 -0.38 -17.39 16.78
N GLY A 497 -1.11 -17.32 15.66
CA GLY A 497 -0.72 -16.54 14.48
C GLY A 497 -0.52 -15.06 14.79
N LEU A 498 -1.45 -14.43 15.51
CA LEU A 498 -1.33 -13.04 15.96
C LEU A 498 -0.13 -12.82 16.89
N ILE A 499 0.11 -13.73 17.83
CA ILE A 499 1.27 -13.64 18.74
C ILE A 499 2.56 -13.70 17.93
N ILE A 500 2.69 -14.66 17.01
CA ILE A 500 3.87 -14.78 16.14
C ILE A 500 4.04 -13.50 15.30
N PHE A 501 2.96 -12.95 14.75
CA PHE A 501 2.98 -11.70 14.00
C PHE A 501 3.52 -10.54 14.84
N PHE A 502 2.91 -10.25 16.00
CA PHE A 502 3.30 -9.11 16.84
C PHE A 502 4.65 -9.28 17.54
N MET A 503 5.08 -10.52 17.83
CA MET A 503 6.41 -10.78 18.38
C MET A 503 7.54 -10.49 17.39
N ASN A 504 7.23 -10.48 16.08
CA ASN A 504 8.20 -10.24 15.01
C ASN A 504 7.98 -8.88 14.30
N CYS A 505 7.16 -7.98 14.85
CA CYS A 505 7.13 -6.59 14.42
C CYS A 505 8.44 -5.87 14.78
N ASP A 506 8.78 -4.83 14.01
CA ASP A 506 9.95 -3.99 14.27
C ASP A 506 9.93 -3.48 15.73
N SER A 507 11.07 -3.53 16.42
CA SER A 507 11.17 -3.11 17.82
C SER A 507 10.91 -1.63 18.03
N ASN A 508 11.10 -0.80 16.99
CA ASN A 508 10.80 0.62 17.02
C ASN A 508 9.33 0.93 16.69
N PHE A 509 8.57 -0.07 16.24
CA PHE A 509 7.15 0.09 15.99
C PHE A 509 6.39 0.08 17.30
N ASP A 510 5.73 1.19 17.61
CA ASP A 510 4.78 1.24 18.70
C ASP A 510 3.55 0.38 18.34
N LYS A 511 3.52 -0.84 18.91
CA LYS A 511 2.46 -1.82 18.68
C LYS A 511 1.08 -1.30 19.06
N SER A 512 0.99 -0.29 19.93
CA SER A 512 -0.27 0.32 20.30
C SER A 512 -0.91 1.10 19.14
N LEU A 513 -0.12 1.54 18.15
CA LEU A 513 -0.61 2.26 16.96
C LEU A 513 -1.52 1.38 16.10
N PHE A 514 -1.24 0.07 16.03
CA PHE A 514 -2.05 -0.88 15.28
C PHE A 514 -3.48 -0.98 15.83
N TRP A 515 -3.66 -0.76 17.13
CA TRP A 515 -4.94 -0.88 17.85
C TRP A 515 -5.51 0.47 18.27
N ARG A 516 -4.89 1.58 17.88
CA ARG A 516 -5.21 2.88 18.45
C ARG A 516 -6.59 3.32 17.97
N PRO A 517 -7.53 3.63 18.89
CA PRO A 517 -8.86 4.13 18.53
C PRO A 517 -8.74 5.59 18.11
N LYS A 518 -8.20 5.80 16.92
CA LYS A 518 -8.06 7.12 16.32
C LYS A 518 -8.93 7.22 15.09
N SER A 519 -9.64 8.32 15.08
CA SER A 519 -10.41 8.79 13.94
C SER A 519 -9.46 9.13 12.77
N GLY A 520 -9.92 8.94 11.53
CA GLY A 520 -9.22 9.38 10.33
C GLY A 520 -8.87 10.87 10.36
N LYS A 521 -9.76 11.70 10.90
CA LYS A 521 -9.50 13.15 11.09
C LYS A 521 -8.38 13.42 12.08
N GLN A 522 -8.34 12.68 13.19
CA GLN A 522 -7.27 12.80 14.18
C GLN A 522 -5.92 12.39 13.57
N HIS A 523 -5.89 11.31 12.81
CA HIS A 523 -4.69 10.89 12.09
C HIS A 523 -4.21 11.96 11.11
N VAL A 524 -5.10 12.48 10.26
CA VAL A 524 -4.76 13.52 9.29
C VAL A 524 -4.17 14.74 10.00
N ARG A 525 -4.77 15.16 11.12
CA ARG A 525 -4.29 16.29 11.92
C ARG A 525 -2.89 16.08 12.49
N GLU A 526 -2.55 14.86 12.90
CA GLU A 526 -1.21 14.56 13.43
C GLU A 526 -0.16 14.49 12.34
N CYS A 527 -0.46 13.82 11.23
CA CYS A 527 0.43 13.76 10.07
C CYS A 527 0.66 15.13 9.42
N TRP A 528 -0.33 16.03 9.50
CA TRP A 528 -0.17 17.41 9.06
C TRP A 528 0.92 18.15 9.85
N ARG A 529 1.06 17.86 11.15
CA ARG A 529 2.02 18.55 12.04
C ARG A 529 3.41 17.91 12.01
N ASP A 530 3.49 16.60 11.79
CA ASP A 530 4.77 15.89 11.85
C ASP A 530 5.45 15.84 10.48
N VAL A 531 6.38 16.77 10.28
CA VAL A 531 7.27 16.87 9.11
C VAL A 531 8.02 15.57 8.83
N LYS A 532 8.24 14.72 9.85
CA LYS A 532 8.97 13.48 9.69
C LYS A 532 8.16 12.44 8.93
N ILE A 533 6.83 12.47 8.99
CA ILE A 533 5.92 11.48 8.36
C ILE A 533 5.82 11.66 6.83
N TRP A 534 6.37 12.75 6.31
CA TRP A 534 6.20 13.18 4.94
C TRP A 534 6.96 12.32 3.92
N SER A 535 6.34 12.17 2.75
CA SER A 535 6.90 11.35 1.68
C SER A 535 8.13 12.03 1.08
N LYS A 536 9.20 11.26 0.93
CA LYS A 536 10.42 11.71 0.23
C LYS A 536 10.19 12.03 -1.25
N SER A 537 9.01 11.69 -1.80
CA SER A 537 8.66 11.90 -3.20
C SER A 537 8.38 13.36 -3.57
N TRP A 538 8.14 14.24 -2.59
CA TRP A 538 7.78 15.63 -2.85
C TRP A 538 8.97 16.57 -2.70
N LYS A 539 9.06 17.59 -3.58
CA LYS A 539 10.21 18.51 -3.58
C LYS A 539 10.19 19.46 -2.40
N THR A 540 9.00 19.74 -1.86
CA THR A 540 8.77 20.68 -0.75
C THR A 540 7.60 20.20 0.12
N LYS A 541 7.61 20.62 1.40
CA LYS A 541 6.45 20.51 2.32
C LYS A 541 5.16 20.95 1.65
N ASP A 542 5.19 22.12 1.03
CA ASP A 542 4.01 22.77 0.47
C ASP A 542 3.42 21.97 -0.71
N GLU A 543 4.29 21.34 -1.49
CA GLU A 543 3.87 20.44 -2.56
C GLU A 543 3.21 19.17 -2.01
N GLU A 544 3.73 18.59 -0.93
CA GLU A 544 3.08 17.45 -0.27
C GLU A 544 1.73 17.85 0.34
N VAL A 545 1.68 18.94 1.11
CA VAL A 545 0.46 19.46 1.71
C VAL A 545 -0.60 19.70 0.63
N TYR A 546 -0.23 20.35 -0.47
CA TYR A 546 -1.19 20.57 -1.54
C TYR A 546 -1.57 19.28 -2.30
N LYS A 547 -0.60 18.61 -2.93
CA LYS A 547 -0.88 17.49 -3.84
C LYS A 547 -1.23 16.21 -3.11
N GLY A 548 -0.59 15.94 -1.97
CA GLY A 548 -0.77 14.74 -1.18
C GLY A 548 -1.96 14.80 -0.21
N TRP A 549 -2.28 16.00 0.31
CA TRP A 549 -3.37 16.15 1.28
C TRP A 549 -4.55 16.93 0.68
N ILE A 550 -4.40 18.19 0.31
CA ILE A 550 -5.53 19.03 -0.11
C ILE A 550 -6.21 18.53 -1.40
N GLU A 551 -5.43 18.09 -2.39
CA GLU A 551 -5.97 17.55 -3.65
C GLU A 551 -6.54 16.14 -3.50
N CYS A 552 -5.91 15.31 -2.66
CA CYS A 552 -6.23 13.89 -2.51
C CYS A 552 -7.18 13.56 -1.35
N ILE A 553 -7.41 14.47 -0.40
CA ILE A 553 -8.21 14.21 0.79
C ILE A 553 -9.55 14.95 0.71
N HIS A 554 -10.63 14.27 1.10
CA HIS A 554 -11.98 14.79 1.10
C HIS A 554 -12.05 15.92 2.14
N PRO A 555 -12.69 17.06 1.83
CA PRO A 555 -12.73 18.23 2.70
C PRO A 555 -13.06 17.96 4.17
N THR A 556 -13.98 17.02 4.43
CA THR A 556 -14.43 16.66 5.78
C THR A 556 -13.35 16.10 6.69
N TYR A 557 -12.22 15.68 6.12
CA TYR A 557 -11.07 15.12 6.84
C TYR A 557 -9.94 16.12 7.06
N LEU A 558 -9.96 17.26 6.38
CA LEU A 558 -8.90 18.25 6.49
C LEU A 558 -9.05 19.05 7.80
N PRO A 559 -7.97 19.25 8.56
CA PRO A 559 -7.96 20.10 9.74
C PRO A 559 -8.02 21.57 9.28
N PHE A 560 -9.22 22.13 9.18
CA PHE A 560 -9.47 23.49 8.68
C PHE A 560 -8.64 24.56 9.39
N ASP A 561 -8.49 24.44 10.69
CA ASP A 561 -7.64 25.29 11.53
C ASP A 561 -6.19 25.27 11.04
N LEU A 562 -5.60 24.08 10.90
CA LEU A 562 -4.21 23.94 10.46
C LEU A 562 -4.00 24.29 8.99
N MET A 563 -5.02 24.10 8.17
CA MET A 563 -4.99 24.48 6.76
C MET A 563 -5.05 26.00 6.61
N ALA A 564 -5.92 26.67 7.36
CA ALA A 564 -5.99 28.13 7.40
C ALA A 564 -4.67 28.73 7.90
N ASP A 565 -4.12 28.20 9.01
CA ASP A 565 -2.83 28.62 9.55
C ASP A 565 -1.69 28.43 8.54
N TRP A 566 -1.66 27.30 7.83
CA TRP A 566 -0.66 27.04 6.79
C TRP A 566 -0.81 28.00 5.59
N ILE A 567 -2.03 28.23 5.09
CA ILE A 567 -2.26 29.14 3.97
C ILE A 567 -1.91 30.57 4.37
N CYS A 568 -2.53 31.08 5.43
CA CYS A 568 -2.45 32.48 5.83
C CYS A 568 -1.08 32.83 6.44
N GLY A 569 -0.46 31.90 7.18
CA GLY A 569 0.84 32.09 7.79
C GLY A 569 1.98 31.67 6.85
N GLU A 570 2.11 30.38 6.56
CA GLU A 570 3.31 29.88 5.88
C GLU A 570 3.33 30.20 4.37
N VAL A 571 2.20 30.01 3.67
CA VAL A 571 2.16 30.13 2.20
C VAL A 571 2.15 31.60 1.76
N VAL A 572 1.31 32.43 2.36
CA VAL A 572 1.26 33.88 2.06
C VAL A 572 2.61 34.52 2.33
N GLU A 573 3.16 34.38 3.55
CA GLU A 573 4.43 35.03 3.91
C GLU A 573 5.58 34.62 2.97
N LYS A 574 5.60 33.35 2.55
CA LYS A 574 6.66 32.81 1.70
C LYS A 574 6.53 33.22 0.23
N TYR A 575 5.32 33.32 -0.32
CA TYR A 575 5.09 33.46 -1.77
C TYR A 575 4.43 34.78 -2.20
N GLU A 576 4.07 35.65 -1.24
CA GLU A 576 3.65 37.04 -1.50
C GLU A 576 4.85 37.89 -1.98
N VAL A 577 6.06 37.61 -1.48
CA VAL A 577 7.27 38.32 -1.88
C VAL A 577 7.60 38.04 -3.34
N LYS A 578 7.55 39.09 -4.20
CA LYS A 578 7.71 38.99 -5.67
C LYS A 578 9.00 38.31 -6.17
N ASN A 579 10.01 38.20 -5.32
CA ASN A 579 11.33 37.66 -5.69
C ASN A 579 11.50 36.16 -5.34
N VAL A 580 10.50 35.51 -4.72
CA VAL A 580 10.56 34.07 -4.41
C VAL A 580 10.00 33.28 -5.58
N GLU A 581 10.74 32.28 -6.05
CA GLU A 581 10.29 31.38 -7.10
C GLU A 581 9.07 30.58 -6.60
N ARG A 582 7.93 30.78 -7.27
CA ARG A 582 6.70 30.06 -6.94
C ARG A 582 6.79 28.61 -7.42
N PRO A 583 6.31 27.64 -6.63
CA PRO A 583 6.33 26.24 -7.03
C PRO A 583 5.42 26.01 -8.24
N GLU A 584 5.74 25.00 -9.06
CA GLU A 584 5.00 24.71 -10.30
C GLU A 584 3.49 24.58 -10.11
N TRP A 585 3.04 24.08 -8.96
CA TRP A 585 1.63 23.92 -8.65
C TRP A 585 0.88 25.25 -8.41
N MET A 586 1.60 26.36 -8.24
CA MET A 586 1.07 27.73 -8.17
C MET A 586 1.12 28.47 -9.52
N ASN A 587 1.49 27.80 -10.63
CA ASN A 587 1.38 28.42 -11.96
C ASN A 587 -0.10 28.73 -12.30
N LYS A 588 -0.38 29.54 -13.32
CA LYS A 588 -1.77 29.96 -13.66
C LYS A 588 -2.79 28.81 -13.75
N ILE A 589 -2.38 27.63 -14.22
CA ILE A 589 -3.28 26.46 -14.33
C ILE A 589 -3.47 25.80 -12.96
N GLY A 590 -2.40 25.69 -12.18
CA GLY A 590 -2.40 25.15 -10.83
C GLY A 590 -3.10 26.07 -9.81
N GLU A 591 -2.97 27.38 -9.96
CA GLU A 591 -3.67 28.43 -9.19
C GLU A 591 -5.19 28.23 -9.26
N GLY A 592 -5.75 28.13 -10.47
CA GLY A 592 -7.19 27.93 -10.62
C GLY A 592 -7.69 26.62 -10.00
N LYS A 593 -6.87 25.56 -10.03
CA LYS A 593 -7.17 24.28 -9.35
C LYS A 593 -7.07 24.41 -7.84
N PHE A 594 -6.04 25.08 -7.35
CA PHE A 594 -5.80 25.31 -5.92
C PHE A 594 -6.93 26.12 -5.32
N ILE A 595 -7.22 27.30 -5.87
CA ILE A 595 -8.27 28.17 -5.35
C ILE A 595 -9.62 27.45 -5.38
N LYS A 596 -9.97 26.83 -6.51
CA LYS A 596 -11.21 26.03 -6.60
C LYS A 596 -11.27 24.97 -5.49
N ARG A 597 -10.17 24.26 -5.23
CA ARG A 597 -10.12 23.22 -4.22
C ARG A 597 -10.25 23.80 -2.81
N ILE A 598 -9.58 24.91 -2.52
CA ILE A 598 -9.69 25.60 -1.24
C ILE A 598 -11.13 26.08 -1.02
N THR A 599 -11.77 26.69 -2.02
CA THR A 599 -13.19 27.08 -1.97
C THR A 599 -14.10 25.88 -1.72
N GLU A 600 -13.88 24.76 -2.43
CA GLU A 600 -14.59 23.52 -2.16
C GLU A 600 -14.41 23.13 -0.71
N VAL A 601 -13.17 23.06 -0.22
CA VAL A 601 -12.88 22.67 1.16
C VAL A 601 -13.63 23.56 2.16
N TYR A 602 -13.54 24.89 2.02
CA TYR A 602 -14.23 25.82 2.90
C TYR A 602 -15.76 25.74 2.84
N SER A 603 -16.34 25.45 1.67
CA SER A 603 -17.79 25.24 1.57
C SER A 603 -18.30 24.07 2.42
N TRP A 604 -17.42 23.13 2.79
CA TRP A 604 -17.74 21.98 3.65
C TRP A 604 -17.52 22.23 5.15
N GLY A 605 -16.63 23.13 5.54
CA GLY A 605 -16.23 23.26 6.96
C GLY A 605 -16.06 24.66 7.53
N GLY A 606 -16.21 25.72 6.74
CA GLY A 606 -16.01 27.10 7.19
C GLY A 606 -17.23 27.69 7.89
N GLY A 607 -17.06 28.09 9.16
CA GLY A 607 -17.80 29.22 9.74
C GLY A 607 -17.29 30.55 9.15
N ASP A 608 -18.08 31.61 9.27
CA ASP A 608 -17.90 32.87 8.52
C ASP A 608 -16.52 33.55 8.78
N GLU A 609 -15.92 33.40 9.98
CA GLU A 609 -14.70 34.14 10.38
C GLU A 609 -13.40 33.66 9.71
N ASP A 610 -13.16 32.35 9.63
CA ASP A 610 -11.92 31.86 9.01
C ASP A 610 -11.96 32.12 7.50
N GLY A 611 -13.15 31.97 6.89
CA GLY A 611 -13.40 32.19 5.45
C GLY A 611 -12.88 33.53 4.95
N GLU A 612 -13.15 34.62 5.66
CA GLU A 612 -12.67 35.96 5.30
C GLU A 612 -11.14 36.04 5.27
N LYS A 613 -10.45 35.42 6.24
CA LYS A 613 -8.97 35.43 6.29
C LYS A 613 -8.35 34.69 5.11
N ILE A 614 -8.96 33.60 4.65
CA ILE A 614 -8.44 32.88 3.48
C ILE A 614 -8.74 33.65 2.20
N ASP A 615 -9.92 34.26 2.10
CA ASP A 615 -10.24 35.10 0.94
C ASP A 615 -9.23 36.24 0.81
N GLU A 616 -8.89 36.90 1.93
CA GLU A 616 -7.83 37.91 1.98
C GLU A 616 -6.46 37.30 1.62
N ALA A 617 -6.11 36.12 2.16
CA ALA A 617 -4.85 35.43 1.84
C ALA A 617 -4.73 35.07 0.35
N LEU A 618 -5.81 34.59 -0.27
CA LEU A 618 -5.87 34.25 -1.68
C LEU A 618 -5.79 35.51 -2.56
N GLU A 619 -6.44 36.59 -2.16
CA GLU A 619 -6.33 37.88 -2.83
C GLU A 619 -4.88 38.40 -2.77
N ARG A 620 -4.20 38.28 -1.63
CA ARG A 620 -2.79 38.65 -1.49
C ARG A 620 -1.86 37.78 -2.34
N LEU A 621 -2.11 36.47 -2.40
CA LEU A 621 -1.27 35.53 -3.16
C LEU A 621 -1.44 35.66 -4.68
N PHE A 622 -2.68 35.83 -5.14
CA PHE A 622 -3.05 35.68 -6.55
C PHE A 622 -3.69 36.92 -7.17
N GLY A 623 -4.00 37.94 -6.39
CA GLY A 623 -4.74 39.13 -6.83
C GLY A 623 -6.19 38.80 -7.21
N ARG A 624 -6.74 37.71 -6.68
CA ARG A 624 -8.10 37.23 -6.96
C ARG A 624 -8.73 36.70 -5.68
N SER A 625 -9.94 37.17 -5.40
CA SER A 625 -10.77 36.60 -4.36
C SER A 625 -11.47 35.32 -4.85
N VAL A 626 -12.03 34.54 -3.93
CA VAL A 626 -12.92 33.41 -4.27
C VAL A 626 -14.13 33.89 -5.08
N ALA A 627 -14.65 35.09 -4.79
CA ALA A 627 -15.79 35.69 -5.49
C ALA A 627 -15.51 35.96 -6.98
N ASP A 628 -14.27 36.36 -7.33
CA ASP A 628 -13.88 36.63 -8.72
C ASP A 628 -13.91 35.36 -9.59
N LEU A 629 -13.62 34.20 -9.00
CA LEU A 629 -13.65 32.91 -9.68
C LEU A 629 -15.05 32.33 -9.79
N GLU A 630 -15.93 32.57 -8.80
CA GLU A 630 -17.34 32.24 -8.92
C GLU A 630 -17.99 32.98 -10.08
N MET A 631 -17.63 34.25 -10.30
CA MET A 631 -18.11 35.07 -11.43
C MET A 631 -17.49 34.69 -12.78
N GLY A 632 -16.22 34.26 -12.81
CA GLY A 632 -15.55 33.78 -14.02
C GLY A 632 -15.98 32.37 -14.46
N ALA A 633 -16.48 31.54 -13.54
CA ALA A 633 -16.95 30.18 -13.81
C ALA A 633 -18.40 30.13 -14.36
N ASP A 634 -19.05 31.27 -14.57
CA ASP A 634 -20.45 31.39 -15.04
C ASP A 634 -20.68 30.90 -16.49
N GLY A 635 -19.63 30.45 -17.19
CA GLY A 635 -19.78 29.62 -18.40
C GLY A 635 -20.23 28.17 -18.13
N LEU A 636 -20.04 27.65 -16.90
CA LEU A 636 -20.23 26.23 -16.55
C LEU A 636 -21.01 25.97 -15.23
N SER A 637 -21.30 26.98 -14.39
CA SER A 637 -21.75 26.77 -13.00
C SER A 637 -23.24 27.01 -12.69
N LYS A 638 -24.12 27.27 -13.69
CA LYS A 638 -25.56 27.54 -13.47
C LYS A 638 -26.32 26.47 -12.67
N THR A 639 -25.74 25.30 -12.43
CA THR A 639 -26.33 24.18 -11.68
C THR A 639 -26.22 24.33 -10.15
N PHE A 640 -25.25 25.08 -9.60
CA PHE A 640 -25.01 25.10 -8.14
C PHE A 640 -25.80 26.18 -7.38
N ARG A 641 -26.21 27.27 -8.04
CA ARG A 641 -26.85 28.42 -7.36
C ARG A 641 -28.29 28.17 -6.87
N LYS A 642 -28.92 27.05 -7.20
CA LYS A 642 -30.30 26.74 -6.77
C LYS A 642 -30.44 26.06 -5.40
N SER A 643 -29.38 25.58 -4.74
CA SER A 643 -29.53 24.93 -3.41
C SER A 643 -29.37 25.86 -2.20
N LYS A 644 -28.86 27.09 -2.36
CA LYS A 644 -28.65 28.05 -1.25
C LYS A 644 -29.94 28.69 -0.67
N ARG A 645 -31.15 28.29 -1.09
CA ARG A 645 -32.42 28.82 -0.54
C ARG A 645 -33.19 27.89 0.41
N GLY A 646 -32.60 26.78 0.84
CA GLY A 646 -33.19 25.87 1.82
C GLY A 646 -32.38 25.76 3.12
N LYS A 647 -32.29 26.83 3.92
CA LYS A 647 -31.87 26.70 5.33
C LYS A 647 -32.95 25.92 6.09
N ARG A 648 -32.85 24.59 6.16
CA ARG A 648 -33.45 23.81 7.24
C ARG A 648 -32.41 23.69 8.34
N SER A 649 -32.65 24.39 9.43
CA SER A 649 -31.91 24.24 10.67
C SER A 649 -32.05 22.80 11.18
N TRP A 650 -30.98 22.02 11.13
CA TRP A 650 -30.79 20.92 12.06
C TRP A 650 -30.30 21.52 13.39
N ARG A 651 -31.22 22.13 14.14
CA ARG A 651 -31.07 22.29 15.60
C ARG A 651 -31.92 21.18 16.21
N GLY A 652 -31.26 20.17 16.74
CA GLY A 652 -31.93 19.01 17.32
C GLY A 652 -30.97 17.94 17.80
N PHE A 653 -29.91 18.35 18.49
CA PHE A 653 -29.17 17.53 19.46
C PHE A 653 -28.51 18.53 20.42
N GLU A 654 -29.33 19.08 21.31
CA GLU A 654 -28.82 19.77 22.50
C GLU A 654 -28.07 18.74 23.36
N LYS A 655 -26.87 19.16 23.79
CA LYS A 655 -26.12 18.51 24.86
C LYS A 655 -27.02 18.43 26.09
N VAL A 656 -27.33 17.21 26.52
CA VAL A 656 -27.79 16.98 27.89
C VAL A 656 -26.54 17.04 28.76
N GLU A 657 -26.37 18.13 29.50
CA GLU A 657 -25.45 18.19 30.63
C GLU A 657 -25.99 17.31 31.77
N PRO A 658 -25.13 16.57 32.50
CA PRO A 658 -25.58 15.84 33.67
C PRO A 658 -25.71 16.82 34.84
N GLU A 659 -26.96 17.14 35.23
CA GLU A 659 -27.21 17.77 36.52
C GLU A 659 -26.96 16.76 37.64
N ALA A 660 -26.11 17.17 38.58
CA ALA A 660 -25.91 16.49 39.85
C ALA A 660 -27.10 16.78 40.78
N ASN A 661 -27.79 15.73 41.20
CA ASN A 661 -28.37 15.53 42.54
C ASN A 661 -28.72 14.06 42.75
#